data_AF-A0AAE1I9A8-F1
#
_entry.id   AF-A0AAE1I9A8-F1
#
_cell.length_a   1.000
_cell.length_b   1.000
_cell.length_c   1.000
_cell.angle_alpha   90.00
_cell.angle_beta   90.00
_cell.angle_gamma   90.00
#
_symmetry.space_group_name_H-M   'P 1'
#
loop_
_entity.id
_entity.type
_entity.pdbx_description
1 polymer ?
#
loop_
_entity_poly.entity_id
_entity_poly.type
_entity_poly.pdbx_seq_one_letter_code
_entity_poly.pdbx_strand_id
1 'polypeptide(L)'
;MLSAFTARPIIELRQRDKSKIETILAYGDRILVGLNNGALRIYRLNELPANGSSTPPHTANATPPQNGDHAPADSVAKPTDLLREVERFSTRAVEQLAIVKEANTIVSLSNYHVSLHDLQSYDLIETLSRTKNASCFAITSNIVRDPDTGVPEIISRLAVAVKRRLLLWSWHESELSNEVSEVVLSESIRSITWASATKIVCGMNAGYVIVDAMTEQVEDIVSPGTVGVSGQGSRFGAVSSAGMGYMGLGSYIPKPLAAKLADGEMLLAKDINTLFVNDEGKALEKRQIPWQSAPESIGYSYPYIVALQPPSKGSLEVRNPDTLSLLQTITLPGAAQLHFPPPGVSLAHAGKGFHISSDRCVWKMGATDYDSQIGELIESGKFDEAISILQMLEDALLKNKAETLREVKMLKAESLFKQKKYRQSMDLMNEDDVHAPPERVLRMYPVLIAGELSRWANYEETPENTEASPKKINGTRSNSPEMTNEPIGSPTAVGGFAKYFKGSQRKPAEVASIISKKDGETEDSDNAKEAPVPEDKPLSGKELTKAVLELNSYLAGTRARLQRVIDPVTGKLKPRTDQPSSAEEAEDRLLKLTMNESDKEREQKLRETFRLVDTTLFRAYMFSQPSLAGSLFRIPNFCDPDVVNEKLLEHNRYTELIDFFHGKKLHKSALDLLHKFGAAPKPNEAAPALHGPDRTIQYLQSLPPSEIDLILEHAKWTLKANPEYAMEIFIGDTENAETLPREKVLPYLQDLDMKLERQYLEHIIMELDDSTADFHNRLVELYVSSLSNSERGHDWDDLEERFVKFLRESRQVYSLTKAFALIPKDEPAFYEAQAVVLSNMGQHRQSLEIYVFKMKDYVKAEDYCNRAHRLQAPSTTPSDDSDESVSSVYHTLLSLYLQPPPPHKPNFEPALDLLSKHGSRLPATSTLGLIPNDLPVSSLEAYFRGRIRAANSLVNESRIVAGLRKAEGIAVAAELQLGDGKPGGQGGRNRHVIITDERHCVVCHKKLAGGMRMGGSVVAVLTDNTVVHYGCLSRATGSKADGLRKPSWARGY
;
A
#
# COMPACT_ATOMS: atom_id res chain seq x y z
N MET A 1 -10.38 38.55 5.50
CA MET A 1 -10.92 37.87 6.71
C MET A 1 -12.18 37.16 6.28
N LEU A 2 -12.49 36.02 6.87
CA LEU A 2 -13.61 35.16 6.48
C LEU A 2 -14.96 35.84 6.76
N SER A 3 -15.98 35.62 5.94
CA SER A 3 -17.35 36.11 6.14
C SER A 3 -18.31 35.04 6.70
N ALA A 4 -17.88 34.29 7.73
CA ALA A 4 -18.62 33.16 8.30
C ALA A 4 -20.06 33.51 8.76
N PHE A 5 -20.24 34.71 9.34
CA PHE A 5 -21.56 35.21 9.75
C PHE A 5 -21.85 36.61 9.22
N THR A 6 -23.13 36.86 8.93
CA THR A 6 -23.66 38.18 8.58
C THR A 6 -24.66 38.64 9.63
N ALA A 7 -24.42 39.81 10.21
CA ALA A 7 -25.31 40.41 11.20
C ALA A 7 -26.46 41.14 10.51
N ARG A 8 -27.70 40.71 10.77
CA ARG A 8 -28.92 41.39 10.28
C ARG A 8 -29.72 41.92 11.48
N PRO A 9 -29.96 43.24 11.61
CA PRO A 9 -30.83 43.77 12.66
C PRO A 9 -32.27 43.30 12.42
N ILE A 10 -32.92 42.78 13.46
CA ILE A 10 -34.27 42.22 13.37
C ILE A 10 -35.28 42.95 14.28
N ILE A 11 -34.81 43.56 15.38
CA ILE A 11 -35.62 44.34 16.32
C ILE A 11 -34.81 45.58 16.69
N GLU A 12 -35.37 46.77 16.50
CA GLU A 12 -34.74 48.04 16.90
C GLU A 12 -35.74 48.88 17.72
N LEU A 13 -35.43 49.11 19.00
CA LEU A 13 -36.18 50.02 19.87
C LEU A 13 -35.81 51.46 19.54
N ARG A 14 -36.82 52.34 19.46
CA ARG A 14 -36.59 53.75 19.12
C ARG A 14 -35.88 54.45 20.27
N GLN A 15 -35.00 55.39 19.94
CA GLN A 15 -34.24 56.14 20.94
C GLN A 15 -35.11 56.96 21.93
N ARG A 16 -36.40 57.16 21.61
CA ARG A 16 -37.40 57.80 22.48
C ARG A 16 -38.06 56.84 23.48
N ASP A 17 -37.93 55.52 23.29
CA ASP A 17 -38.51 54.53 24.20
C ASP A 17 -37.70 54.46 25.51
N LYS A 18 -38.39 54.41 26.65
CA LYS A 18 -37.74 54.26 27.97
C LYS A 18 -37.32 52.81 28.27
N SER A 19 -37.92 51.85 27.57
CA SER A 19 -37.64 50.42 27.69
C SER A 19 -36.28 50.06 27.07
N LYS A 20 -35.44 49.35 27.83
CA LYS A 20 -34.22 48.69 27.34
C LYS A 20 -34.44 47.18 27.29
N ILE A 21 -33.76 46.53 26.34
CA ILE A 21 -33.66 45.08 26.28
C ILE A 21 -32.66 44.63 27.35
N GLU A 22 -33.09 43.74 28.24
CA GLU A 22 -32.21 43.12 29.25
C GLU A 22 -31.93 41.65 28.91
N THR A 23 -32.91 40.95 28.33
CA THR A 23 -32.74 39.54 27.98
C THR A 23 -33.57 39.15 26.76
N ILE A 24 -33.07 38.21 25.95
CA ILE A 24 -33.77 37.65 24.79
C ILE A 24 -33.85 36.14 24.87
N LEU A 25 -34.91 35.57 24.28
CA LEU A 25 -35.16 34.14 24.20
C LEU A 25 -35.82 33.82 22.86
N ALA A 26 -35.14 33.03 22.02
CA ALA A 26 -35.65 32.61 20.71
C ALA A 26 -36.29 31.22 20.78
N TYR A 27 -37.53 31.09 20.31
CA TYR A 27 -38.32 29.85 20.33
C TYR A 27 -39.17 29.72 19.06
N GLY A 28 -38.82 28.78 18.19
CA GLY A 28 -39.51 28.57 16.92
C GLY A 28 -39.43 29.81 16.01
N ASP A 29 -40.59 30.31 15.56
CA ASP A 29 -40.72 31.57 14.81
C ASP A 29 -40.86 32.80 15.73
N ARG A 30 -40.68 32.67 17.06
CA ARG A 30 -40.89 33.75 18.03
C ARG A 30 -39.62 34.16 18.74
N ILE A 31 -39.53 35.45 19.08
CA ILE A 31 -38.51 36.00 19.99
C ILE A 31 -39.24 36.68 21.14
N LEU A 32 -38.97 36.19 22.35
CA LEU A 32 -39.39 36.77 23.60
C LEU A 32 -38.30 37.73 24.07
N VAL A 33 -38.66 38.99 24.30
CA VAL A 33 -37.75 40.07 24.70
C VAL A 33 -38.18 40.57 26.08
N GLY A 34 -37.37 40.28 27.09
CA GLY A 34 -37.54 40.79 28.44
C GLY A 34 -36.95 42.18 28.58
N LEU A 35 -37.75 43.11 29.11
CA LEU A 35 -37.39 44.52 29.21
C LEU A 35 -37.06 44.94 30.65
N ASN A 36 -36.29 46.02 30.78
CA ASN A 36 -35.85 46.59 32.06
C ASN A 36 -36.99 47.06 32.98
N ASN A 37 -38.16 47.36 32.42
CA ASN A 37 -39.37 47.73 33.16
C ASN A 37 -40.19 46.51 33.63
N GLY A 38 -39.78 45.28 33.31
CA GLY A 38 -40.51 44.05 33.64
C GLY A 38 -41.60 43.63 32.65
N ALA A 39 -41.70 44.32 31.51
CA ALA A 39 -42.57 43.90 30.42
C ALA A 39 -41.91 42.82 29.56
N LEU A 40 -42.72 41.90 29.02
CA LEU A 40 -42.30 40.88 28.05
C LEU A 40 -42.92 41.20 26.68
N ARG A 41 -42.10 41.39 25.65
CA ARG A 41 -42.57 41.55 24.25
C ARG A 41 -42.31 40.28 23.45
N ILE A 42 -43.34 39.78 22.78
CA ILE A 42 -43.24 38.61 21.89
C ILE A 42 -43.32 39.09 20.44
N TYR A 43 -42.22 38.94 19.72
CA TYR A 43 -42.12 39.21 18.29
C TYR A 43 -42.20 37.91 17.49
N ARG A 44 -42.78 37.98 16.30
CA ARG A 44 -42.66 36.96 15.26
C ARG A 44 -41.51 37.31 14.32
N LEU A 45 -40.67 36.35 13.97
CA LEU A 45 -39.73 36.43 12.87
C LEU A 45 -40.47 36.11 11.57
N ASN A 46 -40.42 37.02 10.59
CA ASN A 46 -40.90 36.73 9.25
C ASN A 46 -39.81 36.01 8.46
N GLU A 47 -40.19 35.05 7.60
CA GLU A 47 -39.25 34.40 6.69
C GLU A 47 -38.80 35.40 5.62
N LEU A 48 -37.56 35.87 5.73
CA LEU A 48 -36.93 36.75 4.76
C LEU A 48 -36.16 35.92 3.72
N PRO A 49 -36.15 36.32 2.43
CA PRO A 49 -35.42 35.60 1.39
C PRO A 49 -33.92 35.51 1.72
N ALA A 50 -33.33 34.35 1.41
CA ALA A 50 -31.98 34.00 1.88
C ALA A 50 -30.85 34.86 1.28
N ASN A 51 -31.05 35.44 0.09
CA ASN A 51 -29.98 36.08 -0.68
C ASN A 51 -29.76 37.55 -0.30
N GLY A 52 -28.51 37.89 0.07
CA GLY A 52 -28.11 39.24 0.47
C GLY A 52 -27.77 40.14 -0.72
N SER A 53 -28.77 40.81 -1.29
CA SER A 53 -28.56 41.92 -2.22
C SER A 53 -29.22 43.22 -1.70
N SER A 54 -28.57 43.86 -0.73
CA SER A 54 -28.92 45.21 -0.28
C SER A 54 -27.75 46.17 -0.48
N THR A 55 -27.73 46.85 -1.62
CA THR A 55 -26.88 48.02 -1.83
C THR A 55 -27.18 49.10 -0.79
N PRO A 56 -26.17 49.81 -0.26
CA PRO A 56 -26.38 50.82 0.78
C PRO A 56 -27.07 52.07 0.21
N PRO A 57 -28.08 52.64 0.88
CA PRO A 57 -28.67 53.90 0.47
C PRO A 57 -27.73 55.06 0.80
N HIS A 58 -27.30 55.80 -0.24
CA HIS A 58 -26.56 57.05 -0.06
C HIS A 58 -27.43 58.13 0.60
N THR A 59 -26.78 58.98 1.39
CA THR A 59 -27.36 60.17 2.01
C THR A 59 -27.78 61.21 0.96
N ALA A 60 -29.02 61.71 1.05
CA ALA A 60 -29.48 62.89 0.33
C ALA A 60 -30.49 63.70 1.17
N ASN A 61 -30.55 65.01 0.91
CA ASN A 61 -31.16 66.00 1.80
C ASN A 61 -32.69 66.12 1.68
N ALA A 62 -33.28 66.75 2.70
CA ALA A 62 -34.71 66.96 2.85
C ALA A 62 -35.35 67.92 1.82
N THR A 63 -36.60 67.62 1.45
CA THR A 63 -37.66 68.60 1.15
C THR A 63 -39.02 67.89 1.26
N PRO A 64 -40.10 68.54 1.75
CA PRO A 64 -41.39 67.88 1.98
C PRO A 64 -42.31 67.95 0.75
N PRO A 65 -43.01 66.86 0.37
CA PRO A 65 -44.03 66.91 -0.67
C PRO A 65 -45.40 67.32 -0.11
N GLN A 66 -46.20 68.00 -0.94
CA GLN A 66 -47.63 68.21 -0.72
C GLN A 66 -48.46 67.05 -1.28
N ASN A 67 -49.66 66.89 -0.73
CA ASN A 67 -50.76 65.98 -1.07
C ASN A 67 -50.83 65.39 -2.50
N GLY A 68 -51.32 64.15 -2.56
CA GLY A 68 -52.35 63.78 -3.55
C GLY A 68 -52.00 62.67 -4.55
N ASP A 69 -51.91 61.42 -4.08
CA ASP A 69 -52.68 60.27 -4.59
C ASP A 69 -52.14 58.95 -4.03
N HIS A 70 -53.01 58.15 -3.42
CA HIS A 70 -52.63 56.89 -2.76
C HIS A 70 -52.62 55.71 -3.74
N ALA A 71 -51.47 55.49 -4.38
CA ALA A 71 -51.08 54.13 -4.76
C ALA A 71 -50.57 53.38 -3.50
N PRO A 72 -50.82 52.06 -3.34
CA PRO A 72 -50.24 51.30 -2.25
C PRO A 72 -48.74 51.16 -2.50
N ALA A 73 -47.92 51.83 -1.69
CA ALA A 73 -46.48 51.63 -1.72
C ALA A 73 -46.15 50.19 -1.30
N ASP A 74 -45.36 49.48 -2.11
CA ASP A 74 -44.87 48.14 -1.79
C ASP A 74 -44.21 48.15 -0.41
N SER A 75 -44.83 47.45 0.54
CA SER A 75 -44.34 47.39 1.91
C SER A 75 -43.06 46.58 1.96
N VAL A 76 -41.92 47.24 2.21
CA VAL A 76 -40.70 46.58 2.67
C VAL A 76 -41.08 45.72 3.88
N ALA A 77 -41.07 44.40 3.71
CA ALA A 77 -41.52 43.47 4.73
C ALA A 77 -40.69 43.66 6.00
N LYS A 78 -41.36 43.94 7.12
CA LYS A 78 -40.66 44.12 8.40
C LYS A 78 -40.02 42.80 8.80
N PRO A 79 -38.77 42.81 9.29
CA PRO A 79 -38.07 41.58 9.70
C PRO A 79 -38.76 40.89 10.88
N THR A 80 -39.44 41.66 11.74
CA THR A 80 -40.26 41.16 12.82
C THR A 80 -41.56 41.93 12.97
N ASP A 81 -42.60 41.24 13.44
CA ASP A 81 -43.89 41.82 13.84
C ASP A 81 -44.14 41.57 15.33
N LEU A 82 -44.54 42.60 16.07
CA LEU A 82 -44.87 42.47 17.50
C LEU A 82 -46.25 41.80 17.64
N LEU A 83 -46.30 40.59 18.20
CA LEU A 83 -47.54 39.83 18.39
C LEU A 83 -48.27 40.23 19.67
N ARG A 84 -47.53 40.39 20.79
CA ARG A 84 -48.09 40.61 22.12
C ARG A 84 -47.08 41.32 23.02
N GLU A 85 -47.56 42.22 23.86
CA GLU A 85 -46.81 42.84 24.95
C GLU A 85 -47.52 42.52 26.28
N VAL A 86 -46.77 42.00 27.25
CA VAL A 86 -47.26 41.62 28.58
C VAL A 86 -46.60 42.55 29.60
N GLU A 87 -47.26 43.66 29.89
CA GLU A 87 -46.71 44.75 30.73
C GLU A 87 -46.46 44.35 32.19
N ARG A 88 -47.22 43.37 32.71
CA ARG A 88 -47.13 42.89 34.11
C ARG A 88 -46.50 41.52 34.24
N PHE A 89 -45.59 41.15 33.34
CA PHE A 89 -44.88 39.87 33.40
C PHE A 89 -44.01 39.78 34.67
N SER A 90 -43.29 40.86 35.02
CA SER A 90 -42.58 41.01 36.29
C SER A 90 -42.62 42.46 36.80
N THR A 91 -42.37 42.66 38.10
CA THR A 91 -42.36 43.99 38.74
C THR A 91 -41.03 44.75 38.61
N ARG A 92 -40.01 44.11 38.04
CA ARG A 92 -38.67 44.63 37.75
C ARG A 92 -38.15 43.97 36.48
N ALA A 93 -37.01 44.44 35.97
CA ALA A 93 -36.24 43.85 34.89
C ALA A 93 -36.27 42.30 34.87
N VAL A 94 -36.44 41.75 33.68
CA VAL A 94 -36.32 40.31 33.41
C VAL A 94 -34.87 40.02 33.07
N GLU A 95 -34.13 39.37 33.96
CA GLU A 95 -32.67 39.19 33.85
C GLU A 95 -32.32 37.96 32.99
N GLN A 96 -33.07 36.86 33.15
CA GLN A 96 -32.94 35.65 32.33
C GLN A 96 -34.30 35.07 31.98
N LEU A 97 -34.38 34.47 30.79
CA LEU A 97 -35.53 33.72 30.29
C LEU A 97 -35.06 32.37 29.71
N ALA A 98 -35.84 31.32 29.92
CA ALA A 98 -35.69 30.03 29.24
C ALA A 98 -37.06 29.34 29.09
N ILE A 99 -37.10 28.23 28.36
CA ILE A 99 -38.31 27.40 28.19
C ILE A 99 -37.98 25.95 28.53
N VAL A 100 -38.84 25.34 29.34
CA VAL A 100 -38.99 23.88 29.44
C VAL A 100 -40.10 23.50 28.45
N LYS A 101 -39.73 22.92 27.31
CA LYS A 101 -40.67 22.68 26.21
C LYS A 101 -41.67 21.59 26.56
N GLU A 102 -41.19 20.59 27.28
CA GLU A 102 -41.89 19.41 27.76
C GLU A 102 -43.07 19.82 28.66
N ALA A 103 -42.78 20.65 29.66
CA ALA A 103 -43.74 21.19 30.62
C ALA A 103 -44.50 22.46 30.14
N ASN A 104 -44.39 22.83 28.85
CA ASN A 104 -44.95 24.10 28.31
C ASN A 104 -44.72 25.32 29.22
N THR A 105 -43.55 25.44 29.85
CA THR A 105 -43.28 26.42 30.91
C THR A 105 -42.16 27.36 30.51
N ILE A 106 -42.38 28.67 30.66
CA ILE A 106 -41.34 29.71 30.60
C ILE A 106 -40.78 29.90 32.01
N VAL A 107 -39.46 29.81 32.13
CA VAL A 107 -38.73 30.08 33.37
C VAL A 107 -38.17 31.49 33.29
N SER A 108 -38.52 32.36 34.23
CA SER A 108 -38.04 33.75 34.31
C SER A 108 -37.23 33.98 35.60
N LEU A 109 -36.13 34.72 35.49
CA LEU A 109 -35.43 35.30 36.63
C LEU A 109 -35.78 36.79 36.71
N SER A 110 -36.52 37.16 37.75
CA SER A 110 -36.82 38.56 38.06
C SER A 110 -36.92 38.74 39.57
N ASN A 111 -36.65 39.94 40.09
CA ASN A 111 -36.65 40.21 41.54
C ASN A 111 -35.76 39.25 42.38
N TYR A 112 -34.69 38.71 41.79
CA TYR A 112 -33.85 37.66 42.40
C TYR A 112 -34.60 36.39 42.83
N HIS A 113 -35.70 36.05 42.14
CA HIS A 113 -36.43 34.79 42.28
C HIS A 113 -36.67 34.19 40.90
N VAL A 114 -36.73 32.87 40.83
CA VAL A 114 -37.15 32.14 39.63
C VAL A 114 -38.67 31.95 39.68
N SER A 115 -39.35 32.30 38.60
CA SER A 115 -40.79 32.12 38.42
C SER A 115 -41.10 31.31 37.17
N LEU A 116 -42.12 30.46 37.27
CA LEU A 116 -42.64 29.60 36.23
C LEU A 116 -43.92 30.24 35.67
N HIS A 117 -43.97 30.41 34.36
CA HIS A 117 -45.11 30.98 33.63
C HIS A 117 -45.56 30.02 32.52
N ASP A 118 -46.84 30.02 32.17
CA ASP A 118 -47.33 29.20 31.06
C ASP A 118 -46.87 29.76 29.71
N LEU A 119 -46.40 28.88 28.81
CA LEU A 119 -45.87 29.23 27.49
C LEU A 119 -46.95 29.76 26.52
N GLN A 120 -48.24 29.44 26.75
CA GLN A 120 -49.33 29.86 25.87
C GLN A 120 -49.99 31.18 26.31
N SER A 121 -50.39 31.26 27.58
CA SER A 121 -51.07 32.42 28.17
C SER A 121 -50.11 33.52 28.62
N TYR A 122 -48.86 33.17 28.97
CA TYR A 122 -47.85 34.00 29.66
C TYR A 122 -48.21 34.37 31.11
N ASP A 123 -49.22 33.73 31.70
CA ASP A 123 -49.62 33.94 33.10
C ASP A 123 -48.67 33.21 34.07
N LEU A 124 -48.57 33.71 35.30
CA LEU A 124 -47.73 33.13 36.35
C LEU A 124 -48.36 31.83 36.90
N ILE A 125 -47.60 30.73 36.86
CA ILE A 125 -47.96 29.45 37.47
C ILE A 125 -47.50 29.43 38.94
N GLU A 126 -46.19 29.59 39.17
CA GLU A 126 -45.58 29.51 40.51
C GLU A 126 -44.32 30.39 40.61
N THR A 127 -44.07 30.98 41.78
CA THR A 127 -42.76 31.57 42.11
C THR A 127 -42.02 30.68 43.10
N LEU A 128 -40.86 30.14 42.70
CA LEU A 128 -40.09 29.16 43.48
C LEU A 128 -39.46 29.83 44.72
N SER A 129 -40.15 29.81 45.85
CA SER A 129 -39.77 30.54 47.07
C SER A 129 -38.36 30.21 47.61
N ARG A 130 -37.87 28.97 47.42
CA ARG A 130 -36.50 28.56 47.78
C ARG A 130 -35.41 29.32 47.01
N THR A 131 -35.73 29.91 45.85
CA THR A 131 -34.77 30.61 44.96
C THR A 131 -34.44 32.04 45.37
N LYS A 132 -34.91 32.52 46.53
CA LYS A 132 -34.68 33.91 46.97
C LYS A 132 -33.19 34.29 47.02
N ASN A 133 -32.82 35.35 46.29
CA ASN A 133 -31.44 35.76 45.98
C ASN A 133 -30.74 34.86 44.93
N ALA A 134 -31.48 34.39 43.93
CA ALA A 134 -30.91 33.73 42.77
C ALA A 134 -30.01 34.70 41.98
N SER A 135 -28.85 34.22 41.50
CA SER A 135 -27.89 34.98 40.69
C SER A 135 -27.92 34.60 39.21
N CYS A 136 -28.18 33.33 38.91
CA CYS A 136 -28.47 32.84 37.57
C CYS A 136 -29.11 31.44 37.63
N PHE A 137 -29.64 30.97 36.51
CA PHE A 137 -30.07 29.59 36.33
C PHE A 137 -29.67 29.03 34.95
N ALA A 138 -29.72 27.70 34.81
CA ALA A 138 -29.52 26.98 33.55
C ALA A 138 -30.46 25.77 33.44
N ILE A 139 -30.92 25.46 32.23
CA ILE A 139 -31.88 24.37 31.95
C ILE A 139 -31.26 23.39 30.95
N THR A 140 -31.60 22.11 31.09
CA THR A 140 -31.32 21.06 30.09
C THR A 140 -32.51 20.10 29.99
N SER A 141 -32.80 19.56 28.80
CA SER A 141 -33.83 18.53 28.58
C SER A 141 -33.17 17.35 27.88
N ASN A 142 -33.28 16.14 28.45
CA ASN A 142 -32.57 14.96 27.95
C ASN A 142 -33.46 13.71 27.99
N ILE A 143 -33.24 12.81 27.03
CA ILE A 143 -33.88 11.49 27.02
C ILE A 143 -33.02 10.56 27.87
N VAL A 144 -33.55 10.12 29.01
CA VAL A 144 -32.92 9.17 29.94
C VAL A 144 -33.70 7.87 29.84
N ARG A 145 -33.01 6.73 29.71
CA ARG A 145 -33.68 5.43 29.84
C ARG A 145 -33.79 5.11 31.32
N ASP A 146 -35.02 4.89 31.78
CA ASP A 146 -35.27 4.44 33.15
C ASP A 146 -34.54 3.11 33.40
N PRO A 147 -33.68 3.00 34.43
CA PRO A 147 -32.95 1.77 34.74
C PRO A 147 -33.86 0.58 35.08
N ASP A 148 -35.08 0.82 35.59
CA ASP A 148 -35.97 -0.26 36.05
C ASP A 148 -36.93 -0.75 34.96
N THR A 149 -37.48 0.15 34.12
CA THR A 149 -38.40 -0.25 33.02
C THR A 149 -37.73 -0.32 31.63
N GLY A 150 -36.56 0.30 31.45
CA GLY A 150 -35.89 0.41 30.14
C GLY A 150 -36.56 1.37 29.16
N VAL A 151 -37.65 2.03 29.55
CA VAL A 151 -38.40 2.99 28.71
C VAL A 151 -37.64 4.33 28.64
N PRO A 152 -37.55 4.97 27.46
CA PRO A 152 -36.98 6.32 27.35
C PRO A 152 -37.95 7.38 27.91
N GLU A 153 -37.62 7.95 29.06
CA GLU A 153 -38.28 9.10 29.68
C GLU A 153 -37.59 10.41 29.23
N ILE A 154 -38.34 11.50 29.06
CA ILE A 154 -37.76 12.83 28.83
C ILE A 154 -37.70 13.57 30.18
N ILE A 155 -36.50 13.71 30.72
CA ILE A 155 -36.27 14.40 31.99
C ILE A 155 -35.69 15.79 31.71
N SER A 156 -36.39 16.83 32.16
CA SER A 156 -35.90 18.21 32.10
C SER A 156 -35.37 18.62 33.47
N ARG A 157 -34.26 19.37 33.53
CA ARG A 157 -33.62 19.78 34.78
C ARG A 157 -33.35 21.28 34.80
N LEU A 158 -33.68 21.93 35.91
CA LEU A 158 -33.39 23.34 36.19
C LEU A 158 -32.38 23.42 37.35
N ALA A 159 -31.25 24.06 37.10
CA ALA A 159 -30.24 24.35 38.10
C ALA A 159 -30.23 25.86 38.41
N VAL A 160 -30.38 26.25 39.68
CA VAL A 160 -30.43 27.66 40.12
C VAL A 160 -29.32 27.95 41.13
N ALA A 161 -28.55 29.01 40.89
CA ALA A 161 -27.52 29.50 41.81
C ALA A 161 -28.14 30.46 42.84
N VAL A 162 -28.10 30.10 44.12
CA VAL A 162 -28.50 30.97 45.25
C VAL A 162 -27.32 31.17 46.18
N LYS A 163 -26.53 32.22 45.93
CA LYS A 163 -25.24 32.48 46.59
C LYS A 163 -24.30 31.28 46.43
N ARG A 164 -24.02 30.53 47.51
CA ARG A 164 -23.15 29.34 47.55
C ARG A 164 -23.86 28.02 47.24
N ARG A 165 -25.17 28.07 47.01
CA ARG A 165 -26.02 26.89 46.90
C ARG A 165 -26.47 26.70 45.46
N LEU A 166 -26.31 25.48 44.95
CA LEU A 166 -26.90 25.02 43.71
C LEU A 166 -28.18 24.26 44.06
N LEU A 167 -29.32 24.77 43.64
CA LEU A 167 -30.62 24.12 43.83
C LEU A 167 -31.04 23.47 42.51
N LEU A 168 -31.48 22.22 42.57
CA LEU A 168 -31.80 21.39 41.41
C LEU A 168 -33.27 20.96 41.45
N TRP A 169 -34.00 21.19 40.37
CA TRP A 169 -35.35 20.68 40.12
C TRP A 169 -35.33 19.75 38.89
N SER A 170 -36.13 18.69 38.91
CA SER A 170 -36.45 17.88 37.74
C SER A 170 -37.93 17.97 37.38
N TRP A 171 -38.22 17.87 36.08
CA TRP A 171 -39.54 17.51 35.57
C TRP A 171 -39.49 16.07 35.07
N HIS A 172 -40.45 15.26 35.53
CA HIS A 172 -40.68 13.89 35.13
C HIS A 172 -42.05 13.83 34.45
N GLU A 173 -42.14 13.20 33.27
CA GLU A 173 -43.35 13.16 32.43
C GLU A 173 -44.07 14.53 32.22
N SER A 174 -43.32 15.65 32.29
CA SER A 174 -43.80 17.05 32.24
C SER A 174 -44.36 17.63 33.55
N GLU A 175 -44.45 16.85 34.64
CA GLU A 175 -44.79 17.33 35.99
C GLU A 175 -43.52 17.72 36.77
N LEU A 176 -43.62 18.76 37.61
CA LEU A 176 -42.50 19.21 38.45
C LEU A 176 -42.34 18.28 39.66
N SER A 177 -41.14 17.74 39.87
CA SER A 177 -40.85 16.94 41.06
C SER A 177 -40.93 17.78 42.33
N ASN A 178 -41.50 17.21 43.39
CA ASN A 178 -41.47 17.77 44.74
C ASN A 178 -40.08 17.65 45.39
N GLU A 179 -39.21 16.79 44.85
CA GLU A 179 -37.85 16.59 45.35
C GLU A 179 -36.90 17.63 44.75
N VAL A 180 -36.18 18.33 45.62
CA VAL A 180 -35.32 19.46 45.25
C VAL A 180 -33.98 19.36 45.99
N SER A 181 -32.98 18.83 45.29
CA SER A 181 -31.59 18.69 45.75
C SER A 181 -30.91 20.03 45.98
N GLU A 182 -30.00 20.09 46.96
CA GLU A 182 -29.30 21.31 47.39
C GLU A 182 -27.81 21.03 47.64
N VAL A 183 -26.97 21.37 46.66
CA VAL A 183 -25.51 21.20 46.74
C VAL A 183 -24.86 22.50 47.21
N VAL A 184 -24.01 22.45 48.24
CA VAL A 184 -23.35 23.63 48.84
C VAL A 184 -21.88 23.70 48.42
N LEU A 185 -21.52 24.74 47.68
CA LEU A 185 -20.16 24.96 47.18
C LEU A 185 -19.30 25.83 48.10
N SER A 186 -17.99 25.86 47.81
CA SER A 186 -16.99 26.62 48.56
C SER A 186 -17.18 28.14 48.46
N GLU A 187 -17.61 28.64 47.30
CA GLU A 187 -17.84 30.08 47.02
C GLU A 187 -19.20 30.35 46.36
N SER A 188 -19.49 31.63 46.11
CA SER A 188 -20.72 32.04 45.43
C SER A 188 -20.67 31.73 43.93
N ILE A 189 -21.69 31.04 43.43
CA ILE A 189 -21.85 30.69 42.02
C ILE A 189 -22.21 31.96 41.21
N ARG A 190 -21.43 32.23 40.17
CA ARG A 190 -21.64 33.34 39.23
C ARG A 190 -22.11 32.89 37.85
N SER A 191 -21.85 31.64 37.48
CA SER A 191 -22.34 31.04 36.23
C SER A 191 -22.61 29.55 36.42
N ILE A 192 -23.58 29.04 35.67
CA ILE A 192 -23.94 27.63 35.59
C ILE A 192 -24.01 27.30 34.09
N THR A 193 -23.36 26.21 33.68
CA THR A 193 -23.49 25.64 32.34
C THR A 193 -23.57 24.12 32.46
N TRP A 194 -24.56 23.50 31.81
CA TRP A 194 -24.64 22.04 31.73
C TRP A 194 -23.54 21.51 30.80
N ALA A 195 -22.72 20.58 31.31
CA ALA A 195 -21.74 19.84 30.53
C ALA A 195 -22.45 18.69 29.81
N SER A 196 -23.07 17.82 30.59
CA SER A 196 -23.82 16.65 30.10
C SER A 196 -25.25 16.67 30.66
N ALA A 197 -26.03 15.62 30.43
CA ALA A 197 -27.39 15.48 30.94
C ALA A 197 -27.48 15.52 32.48
N THR A 198 -26.41 15.12 33.16
CA THR A 198 -26.29 15.06 34.63
C THR A 198 -25.23 15.99 35.20
N LYS A 199 -24.19 16.34 34.44
CA LYS A 199 -23.04 17.12 34.95
C LYS A 199 -23.18 18.62 34.67
N ILE A 200 -22.89 19.43 35.68
CA ILE A 200 -23.02 20.89 35.70
C ILE A 200 -21.66 21.51 36.02
N VAL A 201 -21.17 22.41 35.18
CA VAL A 201 -20.01 23.26 35.50
C VAL A 201 -20.50 24.53 36.20
N CYS A 202 -20.01 24.77 37.42
CA CYS A 202 -20.29 25.97 38.20
C CYS A 202 -19.06 26.88 38.24
N GLY A 203 -19.19 28.10 37.71
CA GLY A 203 -18.16 29.12 37.74
C GLY A 203 -18.20 29.98 39.01
N MET A 204 -17.07 30.07 39.71
CA MET A 204 -16.88 30.82 40.96
C MET A 204 -15.73 31.84 40.81
N ASN A 205 -15.50 32.66 41.84
CA ASN A 205 -14.42 33.65 41.82
C ASN A 205 -13.03 33.00 41.96
N ALA A 206 -12.88 31.88 42.67
CA ALA A 206 -11.63 31.13 42.75
C ALA A 206 -11.34 30.28 41.49
N GLY A 207 -12.37 29.74 40.83
CA GLY A 207 -12.20 28.83 39.69
C GLY A 207 -13.51 28.13 39.32
N TYR A 208 -13.40 26.92 38.75
CA TYR A 208 -14.55 26.11 38.34
C TYR A 208 -14.62 24.80 39.13
N VAL A 209 -15.84 24.33 39.38
CA VAL A 209 -16.12 22.96 39.84
C VAL A 209 -17.11 22.31 38.89
N ILE A 210 -17.02 20.99 38.77
CA ILE A 210 -18.06 20.17 38.15
C ILE A 210 -18.89 19.50 39.25
N VAL A 211 -20.20 19.53 39.09
CA VAL A 211 -21.18 18.95 40.02
C VAL A 211 -22.00 17.92 39.26
N ASP A 212 -22.07 16.70 39.77
CA ASP A 212 -23.01 15.69 39.26
C ASP A 212 -24.37 15.87 39.94
N ALA A 213 -25.39 16.18 39.15
CA ALA A 213 -26.76 16.42 39.61
C ALA A 213 -27.44 15.15 40.16
N MET A 214 -26.90 13.95 39.91
CA MET A 214 -27.48 12.68 40.39
C MET A 214 -26.80 12.18 41.66
N THR A 215 -25.48 12.33 41.78
CA THR A 215 -24.69 11.85 42.93
C THR A 215 -24.36 12.93 43.95
N GLU A 216 -24.68 14.20 43.65
CA GLU A 216 -24.33 15.41 44.42
C GLU A 216 -22.82 15.60 44.66
N GLN A 217 -21.97 14.84 43.95
CA GLN A 217 -20.52 14.94 44.05
C GLN A 217 -19.99 16.21 43.39
N VAL A 218 -18.97 16.81 44.01
CA VAL A 218 -18.36 18.07 43.58
C VAL A 218 -16.85 17.86 43.38
N GLU A 219 -16.36 18.06 42.17
CA GLU A 219 -14.93 17.95 41.83
C GLU A 219 -14.37 19.31 41.36
N ASP A 220 -13.16 19.65 41.80
CA ASP A 220 -12.46 20.88 41.38
C ASP A 220 -11.84 20.70 39.98
N ILE A 221 -12.02 21.69 39.09
CA ILE A 221 -11.34 21.71 37.80
C ILE A 221 -9.93 22.31 37.96
N VAL A 222 -8.92 21.46 37.75
CA VAL A 222 -7.49 21.77 37.93
C VAL A 222 -6.85 22.08 36.57
N SER A 223 -6.00 23.12 36.52
CA SER A 223 -5.25 23.44 35.29
C SER A 223 -3.95 22.62 35.18
N PRO A 224 -3.64 22.05 34.00
CA PRO A 224 -2.38 21.34 33.79
C PRO A 224 -1.22 22.36 33.80
N GLY A 225 -0.18 22.09 34.59
CA GLY A 225 1.07 22.85 34.58
C GLY A 225 1.35 23.77 35.78
N THR A 226 0.47 23.88 36.78
CA THR A 226 0.80 24.58 38.05
C THR A 226 0.68 23.65 39.25
N VAL A 227 1.76 22.90 39.49
CA VAL A 227 2.00 22.19 40.76
C VAL A 227 2.56 23.19 41.76
N GLY A 228 1.78 23.54 42.79
CA GLY A 228 2.30 24.30 43.93
C GLY A 228 3.24 23.44 44.79
N VAL A 229 4.11 24.09 45.56
CA VAL A 229 5.14 23.45 46.42
C VAL A 229 4.54 22.57 47.54
N SER A 230 3.21 22.48 47.65
CA SER A 230 2.43 21.71 48.63
C SER A 230 1.66 20.50 48.07
N GLY A 231 1.86 20.13 46.81
CA GLY A 231 1.27 18.89 46.23
C GLY A 231 -0.24 18.93 45.94
N GLN A 232 -0.92 20.06 46.18
CA GLN A 232 -2.24 20.32 45.61
C GLN A 232 -2.10 20.98 44.23
N GLY A 233 -2.82 20.44 43.23
CA GLY A 233 -2.90 21.04 41.91
C GLY A 233 -3.59 22.41 41.96
N SER A 234 -3.05 23.40 41.26
CA SER A 234 -3.63 24.74 41.25
C SER A 234 -4.98 24.76 40.51
N ARG A 235 -6.03 25.22 41.19
CA ARG A 235 -7.37 25.40 40.61
C ARG A 235 -7.32 26.37 39.45
N PHE A 236 -7.93 26.02 38.31
CA PHE A 236 -7.90 26.88 37.13
C PHE A 236 -8.53 28.24 37.43
N GLY A 237 -7.76 29.31 37.22
CA GLY A 237 -8.15 30.68 37.49
C GLY A 237 -7.79 31.23 38.88
N ALA A 238 -7.28 30.43 39.82
CA ALA A 238 -6.87 30.93 41.14
C ALA A 238 -5.63 31.84 41.08
N VAL A 239 -4.75 31.59 40.11
CA VAL A 239 -3.53 32.38 39.87
C VAL A 239 -3.79 33.77 39.27
N SER A 240 -4.87 33.96 38.49
CA SER A 240 -5.21 35.27 37.89
C SER A 240 -5.53 36.34 38.94
N SER A 241 -6.13 35.95 40.07
CA SER A 241 -6.45 36.84 41.20
C SER A 241 -5.22 37.33 41.98
N ALA A 242 -4.04 36.73 41.78
CA ALA A 242 -2.80 37.10 42.49
C ALA A 242 -1.69 37.67 41.56
N GLY A 243 -1.84 37.55 40.24
CA GLY A 243 -0.87 38.01 39.25
C GLY A 243 -1.01 39.48 38.87
N MET A 244 -0.24 40.35 39.53
CA MET A 244 0.09 41.74 39.13
C MET A 244 -0.95 42.54 38.32
N GLY A 245 -1.68 43.48 38.96
CA GLY A 245 -1.98 44.75 38.26
C GLY A 245 -3.28 45.51 38.49
N TYR A 246 -4.14 45.23 39.48
CA TYR A 246 -5.35 46.06 39.74
C TYR A 246 -5.59 46.39 41.24
N MET A 247 -4.55 46.77 41.97
CA MET A 247 -4.67 47.38 43.30
C MET A 247 -4.80 48.90 43.19
N GLY A 248 -6.00 49.45 42.97
CA GLY A 248 -6.17 50.92 43.00
C GLY A 248 -7.55 51.51 42.71
N LEU A 249 -8.36 50.88 41.86
CA LEU A 249 -9.77 51.27 41.66
C LEU A 249 -10.64 50.01 41.70
N GLY A 250 -11.88 50.15 42.17
CA GLY A 250 -12.79 49.05 42.55
C GLY A 250 -12.73 47.86 41.59
N SER A 251 -12.18 46.75 42.07
CA SER A 251 -11.81 45.60 41.24
C SER A 251 -13.05 44.89 40.71
N TYR A 252 -13.44 45.22 39.47
CA TYR A 252 -14.43 44.48 38.72
C TYR A 252 -13.82 43.15 38.29
N ILE A 253 -14.14 42.08 39.02
CA ILE A 253 -13.80 40.70 38.66
C ILE A 253 -14.80 40.25 37.59
N PRO A 254 -14.36 39.98 36.34
CA PRO A 254 -15.20 39.48 35.26
C PRO A 254 -15.97 38.21 35.65
N LYS A 255 -17.08 37.98 34.95
CA LYS A 255 -17.90 36.77 35.16
C LYS A 255 -17.14 35.55 34.61
N PRO A 256 -17.01 34.44 35.37
CA PRO A 256 -16.51 33.19 34.82
C PRO A 256 -17.46 32.68 33.75
N LEU A 257 -16.96 32.31 32.56
CA LEU A 257 -17.75 31.85 31.42
C LEU A 257 -17.42 30.40 31.05
N ALA A 258 -18.45 29.64 30.67
CA ALA A 258 -18.30 28.29 30.15
C ALA A 258 -19.23 28.08 28.96
N ALA A 259 -18.73 27.45 27.89
CA ALA A 259 -19.50 27.08 26.69
C ALA A 259 -19.21 25.63 26.30
N LYS A 260 -20.25 24.88 25.92
CA LYS A 260 -20.11 23.54 25.35
C LYS A 260 -19.73 23.63 23.87
N LEU A 261 -18.79 22.80 23.44
CA LEU A 261 -18.31 22.66 22.07
C LEU A 261 -18.89 21.37 21.44
N ALA A 262 -18.34 20.93 20.31
CA ALA A 262 -18.60 19.59 19.75
C ALA A 262 -18.00 18.47 20.64
N ASP A 263 -18.38 17.23 20.36
CA ASP A 263 -17.73 15.99 20.83
C ASP A 263 -17.53 15.82 22.35
N GLY A 264 -18.34 16.50 23.16
CA GLY A 264 -18.21 16.45 24.62
C GLY A 264 -17.05 17.29 25.18
N GLU A 265 -16.53 18.23 24.40
CA GLU A 265 -15.61 19.26 24.87
C GLU A 265 -16.35 20.49 25.41
N MET A 266 -15.71 21.23 26.32
CA MET A 266 -16.14 22.54 26.80
C MET A 266 -14.98 23.53 26.86
N LEU A 267 -15.26 24.78 26.56
CA LEU A 267 -14.35 25.91 26.77
C LEU A 267 -14.72 26.63 28.07
N LEU A 268 -13.77 26.69 29.00
CA LEU A 268 -13.84 27.54 30.20
C LEU A 268 -12.98 28.79 29.98
N ALA A 269 -13.54 29.98 30.18
CA ALA A 269 -12.84 31.25 30.05
C ALA A 269 -12.96 32.08 31.33
N LYS A 270 -11.83 32.57 31.85
CA LYS A 270 -11.78 33.46 33.01
C LYS A 270 -10.73 34.54 32.77
N ASP A 271 -11.16 35.79 32.77
CA ASP A 271 -10.39 36.93 32.28
C ASP A 271 -9.88 36.66 30.86
N ILE A 272 -8.56 36.66 30.66
CA ILE A 272 -7.87 36.34 29.40
C ILE A 272 -7.39 34.89 29.32
N ASN A 273 -7.61 34.08 30.35
CA ASN A 273 -7.14 32.68 30.39
C ASN A 273 -8.27 31.74 29.95
N THR A 274 -7.91 30.70 29.21
CA THR A 274 -8.84 29.64 28.78
C THR A 274 -8.33 28.25 29.14
N LEU A 275 -9.26 27.33 29.31
CA LEU A 275 -9.00 25.91 29.49
C LEU A 275 -10.05 25.12 28.71
N PHE A 276 -9.59 24.21 27.86
CA PHE A 276 -10.44 23.20 27.26
C PHE A 276 -10.55 22.02 28.24
N VAL A 277 -11.78 21.57 28.50
CA VAL A 277 -12.06 20.40 29.34
C VAL A 277 -13.02 19.47 28.62
N ASN A 278 -13.08 18.20 29.04
CA ASN A 278 -14.11 17.26 28.60
C ASN A 278 -15.37 17.33 29.47
N ASP A 279 -16.41 16.56 29.14
CA ASP A 279 -17.66 16.44 29.91
C ASP A 279 -17.45 15.91 31.36
N GLU A 280 -16.27 15.37 31.73
CA GLU A 280 -15.88 15.06 33.11
C GLU A 280 -15.11 16.17 33.83
N GLY A 281 -14.86 17.33 33.19
CA GLY A 281 -14.10 18.43 33.78
C GLY A 281 -12.58 18.22 33.79
N LYS A 282 -12.06 17.18 33.11
CA LYS A 282 -10.61 16.96 32.95
C LYS A 282 -10.07 17.85 31.83
N ALA A 283 -8.91 18.46 32.07
CA ALA A 283 -8.26 19.32 31.10
C ALA A 283 -7.74 18.56 29.87
N LEU A 284 -7.93 19.16 28.70
CA LEU A 284 -7.39 18.70 27.42
C LEU A 284 -6.07 19.42 27.11
N GLU A 285 -5.15 18.76 26.39
CA GLU A 285 -3.83 19.33 26.02
C GLU A 285 -3.90 20.33 24.84
N LYS A 286 -4.95 21.17 24.80
CA LYS A 286 -5.09 22.27 23.82
C LYS A 286 -4.45 23.55 24.36
N ARG A 287 -3.91 24.38 23.44
CA ARG A 287 -3.33 25.69 23.80
C ARG A 287 -4.42 26.67 24.24
N GLN A 288 -4.07 27.68 25.03
CA GLN A 288 -5.02 28.74 25.41
C GLN A 288 -5.27 29.70 24.24
N ILE A 289 -6.51 30.19 24.13
CA ILE A 289 -6.87 31.23 23.16
C ILE A 289 -6.25 32.57 23.60
N PRO A 290 -5.49 33.26 22.72
CA PRO A 290 -4.88 34.55 23.06
C PRO A 290 -5.90 35.70 22.98
N TRP A 291 -6.65 35.91 24.07
CA TRP A 291 -7.61 37.02 24.17
C TRP A 291 -6.90 38.37 24.35
N GLN A 292 -7.26 39.37 23.54
CA GLN A 292 -6.77 40.75 23.72
C GLN A 292 -7.42 41.47 24.92
N SER A 293 -8.62 41.05 25.29
CA SER A 293 -9.38 41.50 26.46
C SER A 293 -10.32 40.38 26.89
N ALA A 294 -10.67 40.35 28.18
CA ALA A 294 -11.66 39.40 28.69
C ALA A 294 -12.98 39.53 27.90
N PRO A 295 -13.50 38.43 27.31
CA PRO A 295 -14.78 38.46 26.63
C PRO A 295 -15.93 38.64 27.64
N GLU A 296 -17.01 39.29 27.21
CA GLU A 296 -18.24 39.45 27.98
C GLU A 296 -19.09 38.17 27.94
N SER A 297 -19.08 37.49 26.80
CA SER A 297 -19.75 36.21 26.60
C SER A 297 -18.98 35.36 25.59
N ILE A 298 -19.01 34.04 25.76
CA ILE A 298 -18.51 33.05 24.79
C ILE A 298 -19.61 32.08 24.41
N GLY A 299 -19.45 31.42 23.27
CA GLY A 299 -20.38 30.41 22.79
C GLY A 299 -19.83 29.64 21.60
N TYR A 300 -20.62 28.68 21.13
CA TYR A 300 -20.26 27.78 20.04
C TYR A 300 -21.36 27.75 18.99
N SER A 301 -20.99 28.04 17.75
CA SER A 301 -21.84 27.92 16.57
C SER A 301 -21.09 27.07 15.56
N TYR A 302 -21.29 25.74 15.66
CA TYR A 302 -20.58 24.72 14.89
C TYR A 302 -20.24 25.15 13.44
N PRO A 303 -18.97 25.05 13.00
CA PRO A 303 -17.79 24.57 13.75
C PRO A 303 -17.09 25.66 14.60
N TYR A 304 -17.62 26.88 14.70
CA TYR A 304 -16.89 28.06 15.22
C TYR A 304 -17.11 28.37 16.71
N ILE A 305 -16.04 28.82 17.37
CA ILE A 305 -16.08 29.52 18.66
C ILE A 305 -16.39 31.01 18.41
N VAL A 306 -17.37 31.53 19.14
CA VAL A 306 -17.84 32.91 19.04
C VAL A 306 -17.64 33.60 20.38
N ALA A 307 -17.00 34.77 20.38
CA ALA A 307 -16.76 35.55 21.59
C ALA A 307 -17.19 37.01 21.41
N LEU A 308 -18.04 37.49 22.31
CA LEU A 308 -18.49 38.87 22.36
C LEU A 308 -17.51 39.68 23.23
N GLN A 309 -16.88 40.69 22.65
CA GLN A 309 -16.02 41.62 23.38
C GLN A 309 -16.88 42.63 24.18
N PRO A 310 -16.33 43.25 25.24
CA PRO A 310 -17.08 44.17 26.10
C PRO A 310 -17.82 45.28 25.32
N PRO A 311 -18.99 45.77 25.80
CA PRO A 311 -19.84 46.70 25.06
C PRO A 311 -19.18 48.02 24.62
N SER A 312 -18.08 48.41 25.28
CA SER A 312 -17.23 49.56 24.90
C SER A 312 -16.44 49.36 23.61
N LYS A 313 -16.09 48.12 23.26
CA LYS A 313 -15.53 47.72 21.96
C LYS A 313 -16.66 47.36 20.99
N GLY A 314 -17.70 46.70 21.47
CA GLY A 314 -18.88 46.33 20.67
C GLY A 314 -18.51 45.52 19.43
N SER A 315 -17.83 44.38 19.62
CA SER A 315 -17.36 43.54 18.51
C SER A 315 -17.49 42.05 18.83
N LEU A 316 -17.94 41.28 17.84
CA LEU A 316 -17.97 39.83 17.85
C LEU A 316 -16.72 39.28 17.17
N GLU A 317 -16.02 38.37 17.82
CA GLU A 317 -14.86 37.67 17.27
C GLU A 317 -15.21 36.20 17.00
N VAL A 318 -14.86 35.71 15.81
CA VAL A 318 -15.09 34.32 15.36
C VAL A 318 -13.74 33.62 15.20
N ARG A 319 -13.58 32.45 15.85
CA ARG A 319 -12.43 31.53 15.80
C ARG A 319 -12.97 30.12 15.44
N ASN A 320 -12.31 29.14 14.83
CA ASN A 320 -10.94 28.70 15.03
C ASN A 320 -10.81 27.74 16.25
N PRO A 321 -11.66 26.73 16.56
CA PRO A 321 -11.43 25.89 17.76
C PRO A 321 -10.11 25.11 17.77
N ASP A 322 -9.56 24.71 16.61
CA ASP A 322 -8.34 23.91 16.53
C ASP A 322 -7.10 24.78 16.35
N THR A 323 -7.12 25.69 15.37
CA THR A 323 -5.98 26.60 15.10
C THR A 323 -5.93 27.79 16.06
N LEU A 324 -7.01 28.05 16.81
CA LEU A 324 -7.20 29.20 17.71
C LEU A 324 -7.15 30.57 17.03
N SER A 325 -7.14 30.60 15.69
CA SER A 325 -6.96 31.82 14.91
C SER A 325 -8.22 32.68 14.82
N LEU A 326 -8.04 33.97 14.58
CA LEU A 326 -9.14 34.91 14.34
C LEU A 326 -9.53 34.88 12.86
N LEU A 327 -10.73 34.36 12.58
CA LEU A 327 -11.27 34.22 11.23
C LEU A 327 -12.02 35.49 10.78
N GLN A 328 -12.90 36.00 11.65
CA GLN A 328 -13.78 37.15 11.39
C GLN A 328 -13.89 38.06 12.62
N THR A 329 -14.11 39.36 12.38
CA THR A 329 -14.56 40.33 13.40
C THR A 329 -15.76 41.09 12.86
N ILE A 330 -16.86 41.17 13.63
CA ILE A 330 -18.08 41.89 13.26
C ILE A 330 -18.33 42.98 14.29
N THR A 331 -18.46 44.24 13.85
CA THR A 331 -18.75 45.38 14.74
C THR A 331 -20.24 45.50 15.04
N LEU A 332 -20.60 45.43 16.33
CA LEU A 332 -21.96 45.45 16.87
C LEU A 332 -22.02 46.43 18.06
N PRO A 333 -22.30 47.73 17.81
CA PRO A 333 -22.23 48.76 18.84
C PRO A 333 -23.14 48.46 20.04
N GLY A 334 -22.56 48.45 21.25
CA GLY A 334 -23.31 48.23 22.50
C GLY A 334 -23.88 46.82 22.69
N ALA A 335 -23.49 45.84 21.87
CA ALA A 335 -23.85 44.44 22.09
C ALA A 335 -23.33 43.96 23.45
N ALA A 336 -24.19 43.29 24.22
CA ALA A 336 -23.93 42.88 25.60
C ALA A 336 -24.29 41.41 25.90
N GLN A 337 -25.20 40.80 25.13
CA GLN A 337 -25.68 39.44 25.38
C GLN A 337 -25.66 38.61 24.08
N LEU A 338 -25.27 37.34 24.23
CA LEU A 338 -25.22 36.31 23.19
C LEU A 338 -26.23 35.21 23.56
N HIS A 339 -27.12 34.84 22.65
CA HIS A 339 -28.17 33.84 22.88
C HIS A 339 -28.20 32.78 21.77
N PHE A 340 -28.00 31.51 22.17
CA PHE A 340 -28.17 30.33 21.33
C PHE A 340 -29.54 29.69 21.60
N PRO A 341 -30.31 29.30 20.57
CA PRO A 341 -31.54 28.54 20.78
C PRO A 341 -31.22 27.16 21.39
N PRO A 342 -32.07 26.63 22.29
CA PRO A 342 -31.75 25.42 23.05
C PRO A 342 -31.53 24.17 22.14
N PRO A 343 -30.59 23.28 22.49
CA PRO A 343 -30.16 22.16 21.66
C PRO A 343 -31.16 20.98 21.72
N GLY A 344 -32.37 21.17 21.20
CA GLY A 344 -33.47 20.19 21.28
C GLY A 344 -33.59 19.21 20.10
N VAL A 345 -32.72 19.28 19.08
CA VAL A 345 -32.69 18.37 17.92
C VAL A 345 -31.24 18.25 17.42
N SER A 346 -30.80 17.04 17.04
CA SER A 346 -29.49 16.79 16.40
C SER A 346 -29.16 17.75 15.25
N LEU A 347 -27.87 18.04 15.06
CA LEU A 347 -27.27 18.85 13.97
C LEU A 347 -27.62 20.36 13.95
N ALA A 348 -28.46 20.84 14.88
CA ALA A 348 -29.35 21.98 14.62
C ALA A 348 -28.83 23.42 14.86
N HIS A 349 -27.55 23.74 14.58
CA HIS A 349 -27.12 25.14 14.34
C HIS A 349 -26.74 25.43 12.88
N ALA A 350 -26.50 24.40 12.07
CA ALA A 350 -26.54 24.54 10.61
C ALA A 350 -27.91 25.11 10.19
N GLY A 351 -27.91 26.34 9.66
CA GLY A 351 -29.09 27.03 9.12
C GLY A 351 -29.97 27.84 10.09
N LYS A 352 -29.92 27.65 11.42
CA LYS A 352 -30.82 28.41 12.34
C LYS A 352 -30.26 29.75 12.83
N GLY A 353 -28.93 29.86 12.90
CA GLY A 353 -28.25 31.06 13.39
C GLY A 353 -28.44 31.32 14.89
N PHE A 354 -27.69 32.28 15.42
CA PHE A 354 -27.78 32.71 16.82
C PHE A 354 -28.11 34.20 16.90
N HIS A 355 -28.49 34.68 18.09
CA HIS A 355 -28.95 36.05 18.29
C HIS A 355 -28.01 36.81 19.23
N ILE A 356 -27.83 38.10 18.96
CA ILE A 356 -27.08 39.02 19.82
C ILE A 356 -27.97 40.21 20.14
N SER A 357 -27.99 40.62 21.41
CA SER A 357 -28.71 41.80 21.90
C SER A 357 -27.76 42.87 22.43
N SER A 358 -28.07 44.11 22.08
CA SER A 358 -27.70 45.32 22.83
C SER A 358 -28.92 45.81 23.62
N ASP A 359 -28.78 46.90 24.36
CA ASP A 359 -29.90 47.50 25.11
C ASP A 359 -31.04 48.05 24.20
N ARG A 360 -30.80 48.20 22.89
CA ARG A 360 -31.74 48.74 21.91
C ARG A 360 -31.98 47.90 20.66
N CYS A 361 -31.03 47.08 20.24
CA CYS A 361 -31.10 46.32 18.99
C CYS A 361 -30.87 44.82 19.23
N VAL A 362 -31.61 43.98 18.52
CA VAL A 362 -31.34 42.54 18.39
C VAL A 362 -30.91 42.25 16.96
N TRP A 363 -29.79 41.55 16.81
CA TRP A 363 -29.29 41.04 15.54
C TRP A 363 -29.46 39.53 15.47
N LYS A 364 -29.88 39.03 14.31
CA LYS A 364 -29.78 37.62 13.93
C LYS A 364 -28.50 37.42 13.12
N MET A 365 -27.68 36.46 13.52
CA MET A 365 -26.49 36.06 12.78
C MET A 365 -26.85 34.98 11.78
N GLY A 366 -26.88 35.34 10.49
CA GLY A 366 -27.02 34.39 9.40
C GLY A 366 -25.66 33.79 9.05
N ALA A 367 -25.52 32.46 9.12
CA ALA A 367 -24.36 31.75 8.58
C ALA A 367 -24.35 31.88 7.05
N THR A 368 -23.16 32.06 6.47
CA THR A 368 -22.95 31.90 5.02
C THR A 368 -22.77 30.42 4.66
N ASP A 369 -22.86 30.09 3.37
CA ASP A 369 -22.65 28.72 2.88
C ASP A 369 -21.19 28.28 3.06
N TYR A 370 -20.95 27.05 3.52
CA TYR A 370 -19.60 26.57 3.86
C TYR A 370 -18.71 26.45 2.61
N ASP A 371 -19.25 26.05 1.45
CA ASP A 371 -18.49 26.05 0.19
C ASP A 371 -17.97 27.46 -0.15
N SER A 372 -18.77 28.50 0.12
CA SER A 372 -18.38 29.91 -0.11
C SER A 372 -17.32 30.37 0.89
N GLN A 373 -17.45 29.99 2.16
CA GLN A 373 -16.45 30.26 3.20
C GLN A 373 -15.09 29.62 2.86
N ILE A 374 -15.08 28.37 2.37
CA ILE A 374 -13.87 27.68 1.92
C ILE A 374 -13.26 28.41 0.72
N GLY A 375 -14.08 28.86 -0.24
CA GLY A 375 -13.64 29.71 -1.36
C GLY A 375 -12.90 30.97 -0.91
N GLU A 376 -13.47 31.74 0.02
CA GLU A 376 -12.80 32.94 0.58
C GLU A 376 -11.46 32.63 1.29
N LEU A 377 -11.35 31.47 1.94
CA LEU A 377 -10.09 31.04 2.57
C LEU A 377 -9.03 30.66 1.54
N ILE A 378 -9.43 30.03 0.43
CA ILE A 378 -8.55 29.74 -0.71
C ILE A 378 -8.06 31.05 -1.36
N GLU A 379 -8.98 31.98 -1.68
CA GLU A 379 -8.64 33.28 -2.27
C GLU A 379 -7.72 34.13 -1.37
N SER A 380 -7.90 34.04 -0.05
CA SER A 380 -7.04 34.72 0.93
C SER A 380 -5.76 33.96 1.28
N GLY A 381 -5.47 32.82 0.63
CA GLY A 381 -4.26 32.02 0.82
C GLY A 381 -4.16 31.30 2.17
N LYS A 382 -5.26 31.22 2.94
CA LYS A 382 -5.33 30.64 4.29
C LYS A 382 -5.66 29.14 4.25
N PHE A 383 -4.83 28.37 3.56
CA PHE A 383 -5.09 26.95 3.31
C PHE A 383 -5.18 26.10 4.59
N ASP A 384 -4.40 26.40 5.63
CA ASP A 384 -4.46 25.65 6.90
C ASP A 384 -5.82 25.77 7.60
N GLU A 385 -6.43 26.96 7.54
CA GLU A 385 -7.79 27.19 8.07
C GLU A 385 -8.85 26.47 7.23
N ALA A 386 -8.70 26.50 5.90
CA ALA A 386 -9.60 25.77 5.00
C ALA A 386 -9.55 24.25 5.24
N ILE A 387 -8.35 23.68 5.44
CA ILE A 387 -8.17 22.25 5.76
C ILE A 387 -8.80 21.92 7.13
N SER A 388 -8.53 22.73 8.16
CA SER A 388 -9.09 22.52 9.51
C SER A 388 -10.63 22.58 9.50
N ILE A 389 -11.23 23.57 8.82
CA ILE A 389 -12.69 23.66 8.67
C ILE A 389 -13.25 22.48 7.87
N LEU A 390 -12.62 22.09 6.77
CA LEU A 390 -13.01 20.92 5.98
C LEU A 390 -12.93 19.60 6.79
N GLN A 391 -11.96 19.47 7.69
CA GLN A 391 -11.83 18.30 8.56
C GLN A 391 -12.92 18.25 9.64
N MET A 392 -13.25 19.39 10.25
CA MET A 392 -14.33 19.49 11.26
C MET A 392 -15.73 19.33 10.70
N LEU A 393 -15.99 19.77 9.46
CA LEU A 393 -17.32 19.71 8.84
C LEU A 393 -17.73 18.28 8.48
N GLU A 394 -18.97 17.92 8.82
CA GLU A 394 -19.61 16.69 8.36
C GLU A 394 -19.83 16.70 6.84
N ASP A 395 -19.67 15.53 6.21
CA ASP A 395 -19.73 15.34 4.76
C ASP A 395 -21.08 15.77 4.15
N ALA A 396 -22.17 15.72 4.92
CA ALA A 396 -23.51 16.12 4.49
C ALA A 396 -23.71 17.65 4.36
N LEU A 397 -22.77 18.46 4.86
CA LEU A 397 -22.85 19.94 4.82
C LEU A 397 -22.11 20.55 3.63
N LEU A 398 -21.44 19.74 2.81
CA LEU A 398 -20.60 20.14 1.69
C LEU A 398 -21.01 19.37 0.44
N LYS A 399 -20.76 19.93 -0.76
CA LYS A 399 -21.07 19.21 -2.01
C LYS A 399 -20.14 18.02 -2.24
N ASN A 400 -18.81 18.25 -2.22
CA ASN A 400 -17.77 17.25 -2.46
C ASN A 400 -16.56 17.46 -1.53
N LYS A 401 -16.70 17.16 -0.22
CA LYS A 401 -15.65 17.37 0.79
C LYS A 401 -14.28 16.82 0.39
N ALA A 402 -14.22 15.56 -0.07
CA ALA A 402 -12.96 14.91 -0.43
C ALA A 402 -12.22 15.62 -1.59
N GLU A 403 -12.94 16.03 -2.64
CA GLU A 403 -12.35 16.75 -3.77
C GLU A 403 -11.89 18.15 -3.37
N THR A 404 -12.69 18.88 -2.58
CA THR A 404 -12.30 20.21 -2.08
C THR A 404 -11.09 20.15 -1.16
N LEU A 405 -11.00 19.15 -0.26
CA LEU A 405 -9.85 18.94 0.62
C LEU A 405 -8.60 18.61 -0.18
N ARG A 406 -8.71 17.76 -1.20
CA ARG A 406 -7.63 17.43 -2.14
C ARG A 406 -7.13 18.67 -2.89
N GLU A 407 -8.02 19.49 -3.42
CA GLU A 407 -7.66 20.73 -4.13
C GLU A 407 -7.00 21.77 -3.20
N VAL A 408 -7.57 22.00 -2.01
CA VAL A 408 -6.98 22.90 -1.00
C VAL A 408 -5.59 22.44 -0.58
N LYS A 409 -5.39 21.12 -0.37
CA LYS A 409 -4.07 20.54 -0.08
C LYS A 409 -3.09 20.77 -1.25
N MET A 410 -3.48 20.53 -2.50
CA MET A 410 -2.61 20.81 -3.66
C MET A 410 -2.22 22.30 -3.75
N LEU A 411 -3.17 23.23 -3.56
CA LEU A 411 -2.90 24.67 -3.55
C LEU A 411 -1.98 25.10 -2.39
N LYS A 412 -2.10 24.47 -1.21
CA LYS A 412 -1.15 24.64 -0.10
C LYS A 412 0.26 24.21 -0.50
N ALA A 413 0.41 23.06 -1.17
CA ALA A 413 1.72 22.62 -1.64
C ALA A 413 2.32 23.55 -2.70
N GLU A 414 1.52 24.08 -3.64
CA GLU A 414 1.97 25.11 -4.60
C GLU A 414 2.44 26.40 -3.89
N SER A 415 1.75 26.82 -2.83
CA SER A 415 2.16 27.94 -1.97
C SER A 415 3.49 27.65 -1.25
N LEU A 416 3.65 26.46 -0.67
CA LEU A 416 4.91 26.02 -0.03
C LEU A 416 6.07 25.94 -1.03
N PHE A 417 5.80 25.52 -2.27
CA PHE A 417 6.78 25.51 -3.36
C PHE A 417 7.30 26.92 -3.67
N LYS A 418 6.39 27.91 -3.81
CA LYS A 418 6.75 29.33 -3.99
C LYS A 418 7.51 29.90 -2.79
N GLN A 419 7.26 29.40 -1.58
CA GLN A 419 8.03 29.71 -0.36
C GLN A 419 9.38 28.98 -0.26
N LYS A 420 9.82 28.26 -1.31
CA LYS A 420 11.05 27.44 -1.37
C LYS A 420 11.11 26.26 -0.38
N LYS A 421 9.97 25.89 0.23
CA LYS A 421 9.84 24.76 1.16
C LYS A 421 9.56 23.47 0.37
N TYR A 422 10.49 23.10 -0.50
CA TYR A 422 10.30 22.03 -1.50
C TYR A 422 9.93 20.68 -0.88
N ARG A 423 10.61 20.26 0.20
CA ARG A 423 10.33 18.99 0.90
C ARG A 423 8.87 18.92 1.40
N GLN A 424 8.45 19.91 2.21
CA GLN A 424 7.07 20.02 2.72
C GLN A 424 6.01 20.12 1.60
N SER A 425 6.36 20.73 0.47
CA SER A 425 5.50 20.76 -0.72
C SER A 425 5.35 19.38 -1.36
N MET A 426 6.46 18.66 -1.58
CA MET A 426 6.46 17.34 -2.22
C MET A 426 5.86 16.25 -1.35
N ASP A 427 6.13 16.27 -0.04
CA ASP A 427 5.52 15.37 0.95
C ASP A 427 3.99 15.48 0.90
N LEU A 428 3.46 16.71 0.90
CA LEU A 428 2.02 16.99 0.87
C LEU A 428 1.39 16.61 -0.49
N MET A 429 2.10 16.81 -1.61
CA MET A 429 1.65 16.32 -2.93
C MET A 429 1.62 14.78 -3.03
N ASN A 430 2.46 14.09 -2.25
CA ASN A 430 2.59 12.63 -2.25
C ASN A 430 1.70 11.93 -1.19
N GLU A 431 1.02 12.67 -0.31
CA GLU A 431 0.03 12.12 0.64
C GLU A 431 -1.01 11.23 -0.06
N ASP A 432 -1.43 10.16 0.61
CA ASP A 432 -2.37 9.19 0.04
C ASP A 432 -3.75 9.81 -0.25
N ASP A 433 -4.19 10.82 0.50
CA ASP A 433 -5.44 11.56 0.24
C ASP A 433 -5.33 12.58 -0.92
N VAL A 434 -4.11 13.06 -1.20
CA VAL A 434 -3.87 14.21 -2.11
C VAL A 434 -3.59 13.73 -3.52
N HIS A 435 -2.68 12.76 -3.66
CA HIS A 435 -2.43 12.09 -4.93
C HIS A 435 -2.32 13.07 -6.11
N ALA A 436 -1.44 14.08 -6.00
CA ALA A 436 -1.35 15.13 -7.01
C ALA A 436 -1.04 14.54 -8.40
N PRO A 437 -1.61 15.07 -9.50
CA PRO A 437 -1.29 14.61 -10.85
C PRO A 437 0.11 15.11 -11.26
N PRO A 438 1.00 14.26 -11.82
CA PRO A 438 2.37 14.64 -12.20
C PRO A 438 2.45 15.86 -13.11
N GLU A 439 1.53 16.00 -14.06
CA GLU A 439 1.43 17.16 -14.96
C GLU A 439 1.36 18.50 -14.21
N ARG A 440 0.61 18.56 -13.10
CA ARG A 440 0.44 19.77 -12.28
C ARG A 440 1.71 20.10 -11.49
N VAL A 441 2.38 19.07 -10.96
CA VAL A 441 3.65 19.24 -10.24
C VAL A 441 4.78 19.65 -11.19
N LEU A 442 4.91 18.96 -12.33
CA LEU A 442 5.95 19.22 -13.34
C LEU A 442 5.82 20.61 -13.97
N ARG A 443 4.61 21.17 -14.07
CA ARG A 443 4.39 22.55 -14.54
C ARG A 443 5.16 23.60 -13.72
N MET A 444 5.48 23.30 -12.46
CA MET A 444 6.27 24.18 -11.58
C MET A 444 7.79 24.14 -11.86
N TYR A 445 8.26 23.26 -12.73
CA TYR A 445 9.69 23.06 -13.05
C TYR A 445 10.07 23.60 -14.43
N PRO A 446 11.34 24.02 -14.65
CA PRO A 446 11.86 24.44 -15.96
C PRO A 446 11.82 23.35 -17.05
N VAL A 447 11.93 23.78 -18.31
CA VAL A 447 11.89 22.95 -19.52
C VAL A 447 12.93 21.81 -19.50
N LEU A 448 14.11 22.06 -18.92
CA LEU A 448 15.18 21.05 -18.74
C LEU A 448 14.70 19.76 -18.03
N ILE A 449 13.67 19.84 -17.19
CA ILE A 449 13.11 18.72 -16.44
C ILE A 449 11.73 18.34 -16.99
N ALA A 450 10.82 19.31 -17.02
CA ALA A 450 9.42 19.09 -17.38
C ALA A 450 9.15 19.00 -18.89
N GLY A 451 10.11 19.42 -19.74
CA GLY A 451 9.92 19.54 -21.19
C GLY A 451 8.76 20.48 -21.53
N GLU A 452 7.95 20.08 -22.50
CA GLU A 452 6.79 20.80 -23.02
C GLU A 452 5.72 21.13 -21.94
N LEU A 453 5.69 20.37 -20.83
CA LEU A 453 4.74 20.60 -19.72
C LEU A 453 5.18 21.75 -18.78
N SER A 454 6.39 22.27 -18.94
CA SER A 454 6.88 23.41 -18.17
C SER A 454 6.03 24.65 -18.45
N ARG A 455 5.70 25.43 -17.40
CA ARG A 455 5.09 26.76 -17.55
C ARG A 455 5.95 27.73 -18.39
N TRP A 456 7.25 27.44 -18.54
CA TRP A 456 8.22 28.24 -19.30
C TRP A 456 8.57 27.64 -20.68
N ALA A 457 7.84 26.65 -21.20
CA ALA A 457 8.12 26.01 -22.49
C ALA A 457 8.16 26.98 -23.70
N ASN A 458 7.51 28.15 -23.59
CA ASN A 458 7.46 29.19 -24.62
C ASN A 458 8.39 30.39 -24.34
N TYR A 459 9.27 30.32 -23.32
CA TYR A 459 10.31 31.31 -23.10
C TYR A 459 11.59 30.88 -23.84
N GLU A 460 11.87 31.52 -24.98
CA GLU A 460 13.16 31.37 -25.66
C GLU A 460 14.28 31.95 -24.76
N GLU A 461 15.16 31.09 -24.26
CA GLU A 461 16.42 31.55 -23.68
C GLU A 461 17.32 32.07 -24.81
N THR A 462 17.49 33.38 -24.90
CA THR A 462 18.59 33.98 -25.68
C THR A 462 19.91 33.48 -25.09
N PRO A 463 20.78 32.79 -25.85
CA PRO A 463 21.98 32.18 -25.28
C PRO A 463 22.98 33.27 -24.87
N GLU A 464 23.22 33.42 -23.56
CA GLU A 464 24.34 34.23 -23.08
C GLU A 464 25.66 33.52 -23.43
N ASN A 465 26.44 34.18 -24.29
CA ASN A 465 27.76 33.72 -24.73
C ASN A 465 28.66 33.39 -23.54
N THR A 466 28.98 32.10 -23.37
CA THR A 466 30.06 31.66 -22.50
C THR A 466 31.40 31.84 -23.22
N GLU A 467 31.85 33.09 -23.37
CA GLU A 467 33.19 33.37 -23.88
C GLU A 467 34.26 32.80 -22.93
N ALA A 468 35.07 31.87 -23.46
CA ALA A 468 36.17 31.29 -22.72
C ALA A 468 37.34 32.28 -22.61
N SER A 469 37.79 32.57 -21.38
CA SER A 469 39.08 33.23 -21.12
C SER A 469 40.13 32.21 -20.62
N PRO A 470 41.38 32.23 -21.11
CA PRO A 470 42.31 31.10 -20.96
C PRO A 470 43.21 31.15 -19.71
N LYS A 471 43.64 29.97 -19.25
CA LYS A 471 44.60 29.78 -18.15
C LYS A 471 46.00 30.34 -18.49
N LYS A 472 46.68 30.90 -17.49
CA LYS A 472 48.16 30.99 -17.41
C LYS A 472 48.66 30.55 -16.02
N ILE A 473 49.93 30.14 -15.93
CA ILE A 473 50.53 29.29 -14.88
C ILE A 473 51.81 29.96 -14.29
N ASN A 474 52.29 29.49 -13.12
CA ASN A 474 53.46 29.93 -12.29
C ASN A 474 53.20 31.20 -11.44
N GLY A 475 53.70 31.42 -10.21
CA GLY A 475 54.61 30.70 -9.28
C GLY A 475 55.16 31.69 -8.21
N THR A 476 55.83 31.38 -7.08
CA THR A 476 56.20 30.13 -6.37
C THR A 476 56.82 30.48 -4.98
N ARG A 477 56.42 29.83 -3.86
CA ARG A 477 57.05 29.87 -2.48
C ARG A 477 57.01 31.24 -1.74
N SER A 478 57.20 31.42 -0.41
CA SER A 478 57.38 30.63 0.84
C SER A 478 57.28 31.64 2.03
N ASN A 479 56.85 31.38 3.27
CA ASN A 479 57.41 30.48 4.32
C ASN A 479 56.48 30.45 5.56
N SER A 480 56.68 29.45 6.44
CA SER A 480 56.05 29.15 7.75
C SER A 480 56.70 29.97 8.92
N PRO A 481 56.44 29.73 10.25
CA PRO A 481 55.76 28.61 10.92
C PRO A 481 54.88 28.90 12.18
N GLU A 482 54.45 27.80 12.82
CA GLU A 482 53.78 27.66 14.12
C GLU A 482 54.65 28.11 15.32
N MET A 483 54.03 28.38 16.49
CA MET A 483 54.16 27.52 17.69
C MET A 483 53.33 28.00 18.91
N THR A 484 53.32 27.17 19.95
CA THR A 484 52.37 27.07 21.07
C THR A 484 52.74 27.82 22.37
N ASN A 485 51.74 27.89 23.27
CA ASN A 485 51.78 27.98 24.74
C ASN A 485 51.68 29.33 25.48
N GLU A 486 50.76 29.29 26.46
CA GLU A 486 50.61 30.03 27.72
C GLU A 486 51.91 30.14 28.58
N PRO A 487 52.01 30.95 29.68
CA PRO A 487 50.93 31.24 30.66
C PRO A 487 50.89 32.58 31.46
N ILE A 488 49.75 32.77 32.16
CA ILE A 488 49.52 33.39 33.51
C ILE A 488 50.00 34.84 33.81
N GLY A 489 49.10 35.66 34.37
CA GLY A 489 49.50 36.84 35.18
C GLY A 489 48.47 37.96 35.45
N SER A 490 47.41 37.72 36.24
CA SER A 490 46.58 38.77 36.88
C SER A 490 47.34 39.46 38.06
N PRO A 491 46.94 40.63 38.66
CA PRO A 491 45.54 41.01 38.98
C PRO A 491 45.18 42.52 39.19
N THR A 492 43.99 42.77 39.78
CA THR A 492 43.50 43.98 40.53
C THR A 492 43.17 45.29 39.77
N ALA A 493 42.16 46.10 40.14
CA ALA A 493 41.13 46.03 41.22
C ALA A 493 39.95 47.04 41.08
N VAL A 494 38.77 46.66 41.60
CA VAL A 494 37.77 47.44 42.39
C VAL A 494 36.98 48.64 41.80
N GLY A 495 35.64 48.51 41.83
CA GLY A 495 34.65 49.54 42.26
C GLY A 495 34.21 50.64 41.26
N GLY A 496 33.02 51.24 41.33
CA GLY A 496 31.84 50.99 42.18
C GLY A 496 30.92 52.23 42.33
N PHE A 497 29.63 52.11 41.98
CA PHE A 497 28.47 52.95 42.39
C PHE A 497 28.51 54.50 42.35
N ALA A 498 27.73 55.13 41.44
CA ALA A 498 27.01 56.39 41.72
C ALA A 498 25.83 56.70 40.75
N LYS A 499 24.60 56.44 41.24
CA LYS A 499 23.36 57.25 41.22
C LYS A 499 22.98 58.22 40.07
N TYR A 500 21.80 57.95 39.48
CA TYR A 500 20.62 58.84 39.29
C TYR A 500 20.79 60.34 38.96
N PHE A 501 20.17 60.81 37.86
CA PHE A 501 19.13 61.87 37.87
C PHE A 501 18.44 62.10 36.51
N LYS A 502 17.10 62.26 36.51
CA LYS A 502 16.19 62.69 35.41
C LYS A 502 16.08 61.71 34.20
N GLY A 503 14.95 61.58 33.50
CA GLY A 503 13.61 62.15 33.69
C GLY A 503 12.67 61.75 32.53
N SER A 504 11.44 61.33 32.85
CA SER A 504 10.40 60.75 31.96
C SER A 504 10.19 61.40 30.58
N GLN A 505 10.00 60.55 29.54
CA GLN A 505 8.88 60.61 28.58
C GLN A 505 8.62 59.17 28.05
N ARG A 506 7.34 58.77 27.92
CA ARG A 506 6.91 57.42 27.46
C ARG A 506 6.23 57.51 26.10
N LYS A 507 6.46 56.54 25.21
CA LYS A 507 5.43 55.79 24.46
C LYS A 507 6.03 54.50 23.84
N PRO A 508 5.21 53.50 23.48
CA PRO A 508 5.59 52.10 23.66
C PRO A 508 6.30 51.46 22.46
N ALA A 509 7.15 50.49 22.76
CA ALA A 509 7.62 49.48 21.80
C ALA A 509 6.78 48.20 21.93
N GLU A 510 6.64 47.49 20.83
CA GLU A 510 5.94 46.21 20.73
C GLU A 510 6.67 45.13 21.54
N VAL A 511 5.91 44.24 22.21
CA VAL A 511 6.48 43.17 23.03
C VAL A 511 6.49 41.87 22.25
N ALA A 512 7.69 41.35 22.01
CA ALA A 512 7.94 40.10 21.32
C ALA A 512 7.39 38.88 22.09
N SER A 513 7.01 37.84 21.34
CA SER A 513 6.62 36.53 21.84
C SER A 513 7.77 35.82 22.55
N ILE A 514 7.58 35.44 23.81
CA ILE A 514 8.52 34.62 24.58
C ILE A 514 8.21 33.14 24.31
N ILE A 515 9.19 32.43 23.74
CA ILE A 515 9.15 30.97 23.52
C ILE A 515 9.92 30.27 24.65
N SER A 516 9.38 29.18 25.20
CA SER A 516 10.09 28.34 26.17
C SER A 516 9.81 26.84 25.96
N LYS A 517 10.79 26.19 25.33
CA LYS A 517 11.27 24.79 25.48
C LYS A 517 10.32 23.66 25.90
N LYS A 518 10.40 22.57 25.12
CA LYS A 518 10.54 21.18 25.62
C LYS A 518 11.53 20.45 24.70
N ASP A 519 12.39 19.61 25.27
CA ASP A 519 13.52 18.97 24.56
C ASP A 519 13.11 17.76 23.70
N GLY A 520 13.85 17.50 22.60
CA GLY A 520 13.69 16.29 21.79
C GLY A 520 14.25 16.41 20.36
N GLU A 521 15.55 16.09 20.21
CA GLU A 521 16.26 15.79 18.94
C GLU A 521 16.54 16.96 17.96
N THR A 522 17.60 16.77 17.16
CA THR A 522 18.40 17.85 16.54
C THR A 522 18.22 17.97 15.03
N GLU A 523 17.70 19.10 14.56
CA GLU A 523 17.92 19.58 13.18
C GLU A 523 18.21 21.10 13.20
N ASP A 524 19.04 21.57 12.26
CA ASP A 524 19.65 22.90 12.30
C ASP A 524 18.66 24.06 12.04
N SER A 525 18.83 25.13 12.81
CA SER A 525 18.04 26.36 12.72
C SER A 525 18.67 27.38 11.77
N ASP A 526 18.12 27.54 10.56
CA ASP A 526 18.35 28.70 9.70
C ASP A 526 17.14 29.65 9.76
N ASN A 527 17.28 30.74 10.52
CA ASN A 527 16.19 31.65 10.87
C ASN A 527 16.24 32.92 10.01
N ALA A 528 15.65 32.86 8.82
CA ALA A 528 15.60 33.98 7.87
C ALA A 528 14.24 34.69 7.91
N LYS A 529 14.27 36.02 8.09
CA LYS A 529 13.09 36.90 8.09
C LYS A 529 12.30 36.76 6.78
N GLU A 530 10.97 36.88 6.87
CA GLU A 530 10.08 36.95 5.71
C GLU A 530 10.51 38.06 4.74
N ALA A 531 11.05 37.66 3.60
CA ALA A 531 11.25 38.50 2.44
C ALA A 531 9.97 38.47 1.57
N PRO A 532 9.63 39.56 0.86
CA PRO A 532 8.47 39.58 -0.01
C PRO A 532 8.60 38.55 -1.15
N VAL A 533 7.45 38.08 -1.64
CA VAL A 533 7.34 37.06 -2.70
C VAL A 533 8.23 37.44 -3.91
N PRO A 534 9.24 36.62 -4.26
CA PRO A 534 10.05 36.87 -5.45
C PRO A 534 9.23 36.59 -6.72
N GLU A 535 9.47 37.40 -7.75
CA GLU A 535 8.82 37.30 -9.07
C GLU A 535 8.97 35.92 -9.72
N ASP A 536 8.00 35.53 -10.57
CA ASP A 536 7.92 34.26 -11.33
C ASP A 536 9.08 34.07 -12.35
N LYS A 537 10.32 33.97 -11.86
CA LYS A 537 11.53 33.64 -12.64
C LYS A 537 11.76 32.13 -12.65
N PRO A 538 12.28 31.55 -13.75
CA PRO A 538 12.59 30.12 -13.80
C PRO A 538 13.62 29.76 -12.73
N LEU A 539 13.38 28.65 -12.02
CA LEU A 539 14.29 28.13 -10.99
C LEU A 539 15.65 27.81 -11.60
N SER A 540 16.72 28.47 -11.15
CA SER A 540 18.07 28.30 -11.69
C SER A 540 19.10 27.95 -10.61
N GLY A 541 20.20 27.30 -11.03
CA GLY A 541 21.34 26.99 -10.17
C GLY A 541 21.02 26.09 -8.97
N LYS A 542 21.53 26.47 -7.78
CA LYS A 542 21.48 25.64 -6.56
C LYS A 542 20.08 25.43 -5.98
N GLU A 543 19.13 26.31 -6.32
CA GLU A 543 17.73 26.14 -5.90
C GLU A 543 17.03 25.08 -6.75
N LEU A 544 17.33 25.04 -8.05
CA LEU A 544 16.86 24.00 -8.95
C LEU A 544 17.35 22.62 -8.51
N THR A 545 18.65 22.45 -8.18
CA THR A 545 19.17 21.15 -7.71
C THR A 545 18.47 20.66 -6.43
N LYS A 546 18.14 21.56 -5.49
CA LYS A 546 17.36 21.19 -4.30
C LYS A 546 15.94 20.77 -4.66
N ALA A 547 15.25 21.55 -5.51
CA ALA A 547 13.91 21.23 -5.97
C ALA A 547 13.84 19.92 -6.77
N VAL A 548 14.90 19.56 -7.51
CA VAL A 548 15.01 18.29 -8.26
C VAL A 548 15.24 17.09 -7.33
N LEU A 549 16.06 17.25 -6.28
CA LEU A 549 16.27 16.19 -5.30
C LEU A 549 14.96 15.82 -4.56
N GLU A 550 14.16 16.81 -4.18
CA GLU A 550 12.83 16.57 -3.61
C GLU A 550 11.81 16.10 -4.67
N LEU A 551 11.95 16.48 -5.95
CA LEU A 551 11.13 15.93 -7.02
C LEU A 551 11.32 14.42 -7.17
N ASN A 552 12.55 13.93 -6.98
CA ASN A 552 12.86 12.49 -7.07
C ASN A 552 12.08 11.66 -6.03
N SER A 553 11.83 12.18 -4.82
CA SER A 553 11.04 11.47 -3.80
C SER A 553 9.55 11.39 -4.19
N TYR A 554 8.99 12.49 -4.70
CA TYR A 554 7.63 12.53 -5.26
C TYR A 554 7.45 11.62 -6.49
N LEU A 555 8.40 11.62 -7.42
CA LEU A 555 8.36 10.76 -8.61
C LEU A 555 8.51 9.29 -8.24
N ALA A 556 9.37 8.95 -7.27
CA ALA A 556 9.49 7.58 -6.74
C ALA A 556 8.21 7.12 -6.05
N GLY A 557 7.61 7.95 -5.19
CA GLY A 557 6.32 7.67 -4.54
C GLY A 557 5.19 7.48 -5.55
N THR A 558 5.14 8.32 -6.58
CA THR A 558 4.18 8.20 -7.69
C THR A 558 4.41 6.93 -8.49
N ARG A 559 5.65 6.57 -8.84
CA ARG A 559 5.97 5.32 -9.55
C ARG A 559 5.57 4.10 -8.72
N ALA A 560 5.86 4.10 -7.42
CA ALA A 560 5.44 3.02 -6.51
C ALA A 560 3.91 2.88 -6.45
N ARG A 561 3.16 3.99 -6.46
CA ARG A 561 1.69 4.01 -6.55
C ARG A 561 1.19 3.45 -7.89
N LEU A 562 1.77 3.89 -9.01
CA LEU A 562 1.42 3.38 -10.35
C LEU A 562 1.70 1.87 -10.48
N GLN A 563 2.79 1.37 -9.88
CA GLN A 563 3.11 -0.05 -9.82
C GLN A 563 2.13 -0.91 -8.99
N ARG A 564 1.27 -0.30 -8.15
CA ARG A 564 0.15 -1.01 -7.51
C ARG A 564 -0.95 -1.36 -8.52
N VAL A 565 -1.13 -0.52 -9.56
CA VAL A 565 -2.26 -0.57 -10.51
C VAL A 565 -1.87 -1.17 -11.85
N ILE A 566 -0.66 -0.92 -12.34
CA ILE A 566 -0.11 -1.48 -13.58
C ILE A 566 1.10 -2.35 -13.29
N ASP A 567 1.22 -3.47 -14.01
CA ASP A 567 2.44 -4.24 -14.08
C ASP A 567 3.45 -3.54 -15.01
N PRO A 568 4.63 -3.11 -14.51
CA PRO A 568 5.58 -2.37 -15.33
C PRO A 568 6.23 -3.20 -16.45
N VAL A 569 6.16 -4.54 -16.40
CA VAL A 569 6.74 -5.39 -17.45
C VAL A 569 5.80 -5.55 -18.65
N THR A 570 4.52 -5.84 -18.41
CA THR A 570 3.52 -6.01 -19.48
C THR A 570 2.79 -4.73 -19.87
N GLY A 571 2.84 -3.70 -19.03
CA GLY A 571 2.09 -2.44 -19.19
C GLY A 571 0.57 -2.59 -18.96
N LYS A 572 0.10 -3.75 -18.51
CA LYS A 572 -1.31 -4.05 -18.31
C LYS A 572 -1.77 -3.74 -16.89
N LEU A 573 -3.06 -3.47 -16.74
CA LEU A 573 -3.71 -3.34 -15.43
C LEU A 573 -3.56 -4.64 -14.63
N LYS A 574 -3.15 -4.54 -13.37
CA LYS A 574 -3.14 -5.68 -12.45
C LYS A 574 -4.57 -6.08 -12.07
N PRO A 575 -4.90 -7.38 -12.01
CA PRO A 575 -6.20 -7.80 -11.49
C PRO A 575 -6.34 -7.34 -10.04
N ARG A 576 -7.44 -6.66 -9.73
CA ARG A 576 -7.65 -5.96 -8.46
C ARG A 576 -7.93 -6.94 -7.32
N THR A 577 -6.86 -7.40 -6.64
CA THR A 577 -6.89 -8.33 -5.50
C THR A 577 -7.30 -7.66 -4.18
N ASP A 578 -8.34 -6.81 -4.21
CA ASP A 578 -9.03 -6.37 -2.99
C ASP A 578 -9.97 -7.51 -2.57
N GLN A 579 -9.81 -8.05 -1.35
CA GLN A 579 -10.79 -9.00 -0.78
C GLN A 579 -12.16 -8.31 -0.70
N PRO A 580 -13.24 -8.94 -1.19
CA PRO A 580 -14.57 -8.31 -1.17
C PRO A 580 -15.05 -8.17 0.28
N SER A 581 -15.52 -6.97 0.61
CA SER A 581 -16.12 -6.67 1.92
C SER A 581 -17.61 -7.02 1.98
N SER A 582 -18.24 -7.16 0.80
CA SER A 582 -19.66 -7.44 0.62
C SER A 582 -19.88 -8.53 -0.45
N ALA A 583 -20.97 -9.29 -0.31
CA ALA A 583 -21.42 -10.24 -1.32
C ALA A 583 -21.87 -9.55 -2.62
N GLU A 584 -22.40 -8.33 -2.54
CA GLU A 584 -22.86 -7.55 -3.70
C GLU A 584 -21.68 -7.15 -4.61
N GLU A 585 -20.52 -6.80 -4.03
CA GLU A 585 -19.29 -6.54 -4.81
C GLU A 585 -18.76 -7.80 -5.52
N ALA A 586 -19.08 -9.00 -5.02
CA ALA A 586 -18.65 -10.25 -5.64
C ALA A 586 -19.52 -10.61 -6.86
N GLU A 587 -20.84 -10.40 -6.77
CA GLU A 587 -21.76 -10.57 -7.91
C GLU A 587 -21.47 -9.54 -9.01
N ASP A 588 -21.20 -8.28 -8.63
CA ASP A 588 -20.90 -7.19 -9.55
C ASP A 588 -19.53 -7.37 -10.26
N ARG A 589 -18.57 -8.12 -9.66
CA ARG A 589 -17.34 -8.59 -10.34
C ARG A 589 -17.60 -9.72 -11.34
N LEU A 590 -18.53 -10.62 -11.05
CA LEU A 590 -18.83 -11.79 -11.88
C LEU A 590 -19.52 -11.39 -13.20
N LEU A 591 -20.22 -10.25 -13.20
CA LEU A 591 -20.83 -9.63 -14.38
C LEU A 591 -19.86 -8.75 -15.20
N LYS A 592 -18.69 -8.37 -14.65
CA LYS A 592 -17.72 -7.44 -15.28
C LYS A 592 -16.47 -8.15 -15.86
N LEU A 593 -16.62 -9.38 -16.33
CA LEU A 593 -15.54 -10.18 -16.94
C LEU A 593 -15.11 -9.72 -18.35
N THR A 594 -15.82 -8.77 -18.96
CA THR A 594 -15.41 -8.11 -20.20
C THR A 594 -14.73 -6.78 -19.90
N MET A 595 -13.48 -6.60 -20.35
CA MET A 595 -12.76 -5.32 -20.26
C MET A 595 -13.55 -4.25 -21.02
N ASN A 596 -14.04 -3.23 -20.31
CA ASN A 596 -14.80 -2.14 -20.91
C ASN A 596 -13.86 -1.21 -21.69
N GLU A 597 -14.38 -0.44 -22.65
CA GLU A 597 -13.56 0.55 -23.38
C GLU A 597 -12.91 1.57 -22.44
N SER A 598 -13.60 1.91 -21.35
CA SER A 598 -13.09 2.73 -20.24
C SER A 598 -11.81 2.18 -19.60
N ASP A 599 -11.64 0.85 -19.55
CA ASP A 599 -10.45 0.23 -18.94
C ASP A 599 -9.24 0.34 -19.86
N LYS A 600 -9.45 0.27 -21.18
CA LYS A 600 -8.40 0.50 -22.18
C LYS A 600 -7.97 1.96 -22.20
N GLU A 601 -8.92 2.90 -22.15
CA GLU A 601 -8.60 4.33 -22.01
C GLU A 601 -7.84 4.61 -20.72
N ARG A 602 -8.24 3.98 -19.61
CA ARG A 602 -7.57 4.11 -18.32
C ARG A 602 -6.16 3.51 -18.36
N GLU A 603 -5.98 2.35 -18.98
CA GLU A 603 -4.69 1.72 -19.20
C GLU A 603 -3.78 2.64 -20.04
N GLN A 604 -4.28 3.23 -21.13
CA GLN A 604 -3.54 4.16 -21.96
C GLN A 604 -3.13 5.41 -21.17
N LYS A 605 -4.08 6.10 -20.49
CA LYS A 605 -3.79 7.28 -19.66
C LYS A 605 -2.74 6.97 -18.57
N LEU A 606 -2.85 5.81 -17.92
CA LEU A 606 -1.86 5.39 -16.92
C LEU A 606 -0.49 5.09 -17.54
N ARG A 607 -0.41 4.44 -18.73
CA ARG A 607 0.85 4.25 -19.47
C ARG A 607 1.48 5.59 -19.87
N GLU A 608 0.68 6.56 -20.31
CA GLU A 608 1.13 7.93 -20.63
C GLU A 608 1.70 8.63 -19.38
N THR A 609 1.01 8.56 -18.23
CA THR A 609 1.57 9.07 -16.96
C THR A 609 2.82 8.34 -16.52
N PHE A 610 2.96 7.03 -16.79
CA PHE A 610 4.16 6.27 -16.46
C PHE A 610 5.35 6.66 -17.36
N ARG A 611 5.13 6.84 -18.68
CA ARG A 611 6.13 7.41 -19.61
C ARG A 611 6.58 8.78 -19.15
N LEU A 612 5.65 9.63 -18.72
CA LEU A 612 5.96 10.97 -18.22
C LEU A 612 6.80 10.91 -16.93
N VAL A 613 6.38 10.15 -15.92
CA VAL A 613 7.10 10.00 -14.64
C VAL A 613 8.50 9.42 -14.86
N ASP A 614 8.64 8.39 -15.70
CA ASP A 614 9.94 7.75 -15.95
C ASP A 614 10.89 8.61 -16.79
N THR A 615 10.37 9.36 -17.77
CA THR A 615 11.19 10.28 -18.59
C THR A 615 11.62 11.50 -17.78
N THR A 616 10.76 12.01 -16.89
CA THR A 616 11.11 13.12 -16.00
C THR A 616 12.05 12.69 -14.88
N LEU A 617 11.92 11.46 -14.36
CA LEU A 617 12.88 10.87 -13.43
C LEU A 617 14.26 10.68 -14.08
N PHE A 618 14.31 10.23 -15.33
CA PHE A 618 15.56 10.17 -16.11
C PHE A 618 16.20 11.55 -16.28
N ARG A 619 15.44 12.57 -16.71
CA ARG A 619 15.94 13.96 -16.82
C ARG A 619 16.43 14.51 -15.47
N ALA A 620 15.70 14.23 -14.39
CA ALA A 620 16.08 14.60 -13.03
C ALA A 620 17.39 13.93 -12.60
N TYR A 621 17.59 12.63 -12.88
CA TYR A 621 18.85 11.94 -12.62
C TYR A 621 20.01 12.48 -13.46
N MET A 622 19.81 12.71 -14.76
CA MET A 622 20.85 13.32 -15.62
C MET A 622 21.24 14.74 -15.17
N PHE A 623 20.32 15.48 -14.56
CA PHE A 623 20.62 16.80 -13.98
C PHE A 623 21.30 16.72 -12.59
N SER A 624 20.82 15.85 -11.69
CA SER A 624 21.29 15.83 -10.28
C SER A 624 22.40 14.83 -9.99
N GLN A 625 22.26 13.58 -10.46
CA GLN A 625 23.17 12.46 -10.15
C GLN A 625 23.16 11.43 -11.30
N PRO A 626 23.93 11.67 -12.38
CA PRO A 626 23.92 10.82 -13.57
C PRO A 626 24.26 9.35 -13.31
N SER A 627 24.99 9.01 -12.23
CA SER A 627 25.26 7.61 -11.84
C SER A 627 24.02 6.77 -11.54
N LEU A 628 22.87 7.39 -11.27
CA LEU A 628 21.59 6.69 -11.04
C LEU A 628 20.85 6.33 -12.34
N ALA A 629 21.29 6.81 -13.52
CA ALA A 629 20.68 6.43 -14.78
C ALA A 629 20.80 4.91 -15.05
N GLY A 630 21.98 4.33 -14.79
CA GLY A 630 22.20 2.88 -14.95
C GLY A 630 21.35 1.99 -14.02
N SER A 631 20.96 2.45 -12.83
CA SER A 631 20.03 1.69 -11.97
C SER A 631 18.57 1.81 -12.43
N LEU A 632 18.20 2.95 -13.04
CA LEU A 632 16.87 3.15 -13.63
C LEU A 632 16.60 2.18 -14.78
N PHE A 633 17.59 1.94 -15.65
CA PHE A 633 17.43 1.08 -16.83
C PHE A 633 17.38 -0.43 -16.52
N ARG A 634 17.94 -0.86 -15.38
CA ARG A 634 17.79 -2.25 -14.88
C ARG A 634 16.37 -2.58 -14.42
N ILE A 635 15.55 -1.55 -14.14
CA ILE A 635 14.15 -1.68 -13.74
C ILE A 635 13.27 -1.47 -14.98
N PRO A 636 12.21 -2.28 -15.20
CA PRO A 636 11.27 -2.05 -16.30
C PRO A 636 10.73 -0.62 -16.25
N ASN A 637 10.90 0.10 -17.36
CA ASN A 637 10.68 1.55 -17.46
C ASN A 637 9.95 1.93 -18.76
N PHE A 638 9.12 2.97 -18.68
CA PHE A 638 8.38 3.55 -19.81
C PHE A 638 9.03 4.82 -20.37
N CYS A 639 10.30 5.09 -20.03
CA CYS A 639 11.07 6.24 -20.55
C CYS A 639 10.96 6.38 -22.08
N ASP A 640 10.95 7.62 -22.56
CA ASP A 640 10.89 7.97 -23.97
C ASP A 640 12.19 7.63 -24.73
N PRO A 641 12.16 6.80 -25.80
CA PRO A 641 13.37 6.41 -26.53
C PRO A 641 14.18 7.58 -27.09
N ASP A 642 13.52 8.58 -27.66
CA ASP A 642 14.20 9.65 -28.40
C ASP A 642 14.93 10.60 -27.43
N VAL A 643 14.25 10.99 -26.35
CA VAL A 643 14.79 11.86 -25.29
C VAL A 643 15.96 11.19 -24.55
N VAL A 644 15.87 9.88 -24.29
CA VAL A 644 16.95 9.12 -23.63
C VAL A 644 18.16 8.99 -24.56
N ASN A 645 17.93 8.68 -25.84
CA ASN A 645 18.99 8.55 -26.83
C ASN A 645 19.77 9.86 -27.01
N GLU A 646 19.07 10.98 -27.22
CA GLU A 646 19.69 12.32 -27.34
C GLU A 646 20.56 12.66 -26.12
N LYS A 647 20.01 12.55 -24.90
CA LYS A 647 20.71 12.92 -23.67
C LYS A 647 21.86 11.99 -23.30
N LEU A 648 21.78 10.69 -23.59
CA LEU A 648 22.90 9.77 -23.35
C LEU A 648 24.03 9.95 -24.37
N LEU A 649 23.71 10.31 -25.61
CA LEU A 649 24.70 10.66 -26.63
C LEU A 649 25.44 11.96 -26.29
N GLU A 650 24.72 13.02 -25.90
CA GLU A 650 25.32 14.29 -25.43
C GLU A 650 26.36 14.07 -24.31
N HIS A 651 26.03 13.20 -23.35
CA HIS A 651 26.89 12.89 -22.21
C HIS A 651 27.88 11.73 -22.45
N ASN A 652 27.99 11.21 -23.68
CA ASN A 652 28.90 10.11 -24.07
C ASN A 652 28.72 8.81 -23.26
N ARG A 653 27.49 8.48 -22.83
CA ARG A 653 27.18 7.33 -21.95
C ARG A 653 26.67 6.11 -22.69
N TYR A 654 27.55 5.53 -23.51
CA TYR A 654 27.22 4.44 -24.43
C TYR A 654 26.81 3.12 -23.76
N THR A 655 27.35 2.80 -22.57
CA THR A 655 26.99 1.57 -21.83
C THR A 655 25.54 1.61 -21.33
N GLU A 656 25.15 2.73 -20.71
CA GLU A 656 23.77 2.95 -20.23
C GLU A 656 22.77 2.99 -21.39
N LEU A 657 23.19 3.47 -22.56
CA LEU A 657 22.39 3.47 -23.79
C LEU A 657 22.14 2.05 -24.34
N ILE A 658 23.13 1.15 -24.25
CA ILE A 658 22.98 -0.27 -24.62
C ILE A 658 22.02 -0.98 -23.65
N ASP A 659 22.18 -0.76 -22.33
CA ASP A 659 21.28 -1.29 -21.31
C ASP A 659 19.84 -0.78 -21.50
N PHE A 660 19.68 0.49 -21.89
CA PHE A 660 18.39 1.08 -22.23
C PHE A 660 17.75 0.43 -23.47
N PHE A 661 18.49 0.29 -24.58
CA PHE A 661 17.99 -0.36 -25.78
C PHE A 661 17.62 -1.84 -25.54
N HIS A 662 18.39 -2.54 -24.70
CA HIS A 662 18.05 -3.89 -24.25
C HIS A 662 16.71 -3.91 -23.51
N GLY A 663 16.53 -3.03 -22.51
CA GLY A 663 15.27 -2.90 -21.76
C GLY A 663 14.05 -2.54 -22.62
N LYS A 664 14.26 -1.83 -23.74
CA LYS A 664 13.22 -1.46 -24.72
C LYS A 664 13.00 -2.46 -25.85
N LYS A 665 13.78 -3.56 -25.91
CA LYS A 665 13.83 -4.51 -27.03
C LYS A 665 14.22 -3.88 -28.38
N LEU A 666 14.92 -2.75 -28.36
CA LEU A 666 15.44 -2.06 -29.55
C LEU A 666 16.81 -2.62 -29.95
N HIS A 667 16.86 -3.94 -30.13
CA HIS A 667 18.11 -4.70 -30.26
C HIS A 667 18.93 -4.31 -31.50
N LYS A 668 18.27 -3.89 -32.60
CA LYS A 668 18.96 -3.39 -33.81
C LYS A 668 19.86 -2.19 -33.52
N SER A 669 19.31 -1.16 -32.87
CA SER A 669 20.05 0.06 -32.52
C SER A 669 21.19 -0.22 -31.54
N ALA A 670 21.02 -1.19 -30.63
CA ALA A 670 22.07 -1.64 -29.71
C ALA A 670 23.21 -2.36 -30.45
N LEU A 671 22.88 -3.29 -31.34
CA LEU A 671 23.85 -4.08 -32.10
C LEU A 671 24.58 -3.23 -33.15
N ASP A 672 23.92 -2.27 -33.79
CA ASP A 672 24.56 -1.27 -34.65
C ASP A 672 25.60 -0.43 -33.88
N LEU A 673 25.29 -0.05 -32.65
CA LEU A 673 26.16 0.73 -31.79
C LEU A 673 27.34 -0.12 -31.29
N LEU A 674 27.08 -1.35 -30.84
CA LEU A 674 28.09 -2.34 -30.47
C LEU A 674 29.03 -2.67 -31.65
N HIS A 675 28.50 -2.84 -32.87
CA HIS A 675 29.32 -3.07 -34.07
C HIS A 675 30.20 -1.85 -34.39
N LYS A 676 29.67 -0.63 -34.29
CA LYS A 676 30.46 0.61 -34.52
C LYS A 676 31.63 0.77 -33.55
N PHE A 677 31.47 0.40 -32.27
CA PHE A 677 32.55 0.48 -31.28
C PHE A 677 33.46 -0.77 -31.26
N GLY A 678 32.89 -1.96 -31.48
CA GLY A 678 33.59 -3.24 -31.44
C GLY A 678 34.47 -3.52 -32.67
N ALA A 679 34.04 -3.06 -33.86
CA ALA A 679 34.81 -3.16 -35.10
C ALA A 679 35.79 -1.99 -35.32
N ALA A 680 35.87 -1.02 -34.41
CA ALA A 680 36.80 0.10 -34.51
C ALA A 680 38.25 -0.37 -34.25
N PRO A 681 39.24 0.02 -35.08
CA PRO A 681 40.62 -0.46 -34.95
C PRO A 681 41.40 0.17 -33.78
N LYS A 682 40.76 1.04 -32.99
CA LYS A 682 41.30 1.65 -31.77
C LYS A 682 40.16 1.81 -30.75
N PRO A 683 40.43 1.63 -29.44
CA PRO A 683 39.44 1.92 -28.41
C PRO A 683 39.11 3.41 -28.39
N ASN A 684 37.82 3.74 -28.31
CA ASN A 684 37.36 5.12 -28.21
C ASN A 684 37.48 5.59 -26.74
N GLU A 685 38.03 6.80 -26.52
CA GLU A 685 38.29 7.35 -25.17
C GLU A 685 37.03 7.41 -24.29
N ALA A 686 35.85 7.60 -24.91
CA ALA A 686 34.57 7.66 -24.20
C ALA A 686 34.05 6.31 -23.69
N ALA A 687 34.46 5.18 -24.29
CA ALA A 687 33.94 3.86 -23.96
C ALA A 687 34.94 2.72 -24.28
N PRO A 688 36.10 2.66 -23.61
CA PRO A 688 37.12 1.63 -23.86
C PRO A 688 36.60 0.19 -23.58
N ALA A 689 35.59 0.04 -22.72
CA ALA A 689 34.97 -1.25 -22.40
C ALA A 689 34.03 -1.81 -23.50
N LEU A 690 33.79 -1.06 -24.58
CA LEU A 690 32.99 -1.50 -25.75
C LEU A 690 33.86 -1.92 -26.95
N HIS A 691 35.18 -1.94 -26.80
CA HIS A 691 36.11 -2.34 -27.85
C HIS A 691 36.30 -3.85 -27.90
N GLY A 692 36.26 -4.45 -29.09
CA GLY A 692 36.37 -5.89 -29.32
C GLY A 692 35.02 -6.62 -29.46
N PRO A 693 35.03 -7.91 -29.86
CA PRO A 693 33.82 -8.68 -30.10
C PRO A 693 33.10 -9.08 -28.80
N ASP A 694 33.81 -9.17 -27.68
CA ASP A 694 33.37 -9.82 -26.44
C ASP A 694 32.06 -9.27 -25.89
N ARG A 695 31.89 -7.94 -25.88
CA ARG A 695 30.65 -7.32 -25.39
C ARG A 695 29.46 -7.55 -26.32
N THR A 696 29.71 -7.76 -27.61
CA THR A 696 28.67 -8.13 -28.58
C THR A 696 28.29 -9.60 -28.44
N ILE A 697 29.25 -10.49 -28.19
CA ILE A 697 29.01 -11.91 -27.89
C ILE A 697 28.10 -12.05 -26.65
N GLN A 698 28.44 -11.36 -25.55
CA GLN A 698 27.59 -11.32 -24.35
C GLN A 698 26.17 -10.77 -24.62
N TYR A 699 26.06 -9.75 -25.48
CA TYR A 699 24.75 -9.21 -25.84
C TYR A 699 23.94 -10.22 -26.65
N LEU A 700 24.56 -10.92 -27.61
CA LEU A 700 23.93 -11.95 -28.44
C LEU A 700 23.48 -13.16 -27.61
N GLN A 701 24.25 -13.61 -26.62
CA GLN A 701 23.84 -14.65 -25.65
C GLN A 701 22.57 -14.26 -24.86
N SER A 702 22.37 -12.98 -24.57
CA SER A 702 21.19 -12.50 -23.83
C SER A 702 19.92 -12.35 -24.68
N LEU A 703 19.99 -12.50 -26.00
CA LEU A 703 18.85 -12.29 -26.89
C LEU A 703 17.89 -13.48 -26.94
N PRO A 704 16.56 -13.23 -26.98
CA PRO A 704 15.57 -14.30 -27.12
C PRO A 704 15.56 -14.89 -28.54
N PRO A 705 15.15 -16.16 -28.72
CA PRO A 705 15.13 -16.84 -30.02
C PRO A 705 14.19 -16.22 -31.06
N SER A 706 13.32 -15.28 -30.68
CA SER A 706 12.47 -14.51 -31.61
C SER A 706 13.26 -13.59 -32.55
N GLU A 707 14.46 -13.14 -32.15
CA GLU A 707 15.29 -12.21 -32.91
C GLU A 707 16.43 -12.92 -33.66
N ILE A 708 16.29 -14.21 -33.97
CA ILE A 708 17.35 -15.04 -34.57
C ILE A 708 17.98 -14.42 -35.83
N ASP A 709 17.20 -13.75 -36.67
CA ASP A 709 17.71 -13.18 -37.92
C ASP A 709 18.74 -12.05 -37.64
N LEU A 710 18.60 -11.32 -36.53
CA LEU A 710 19.61 -10.36 -36.05
C LEU A 710 20.81 -11.05 -35.41
N ILE A 711 20.58 -12.15 -34.69
CA ILE A 711 21.67 -12.95 -34.10
C ILE A 711 22.59 -13.45 -35.21
N LEU A 712 22.05 -13.99 -36.29
CA LEU A 712 22.83 -14.50 -37.43
C LEU A 712 23.53 -13.36 -38.20
N GLU A 713 22.89 -12.20 -38.38
CA GLU A 713 23.52 -11.04 -39.03
C GLU A 713 24.75 -10.55 -38.26
N HIS A 714 24.63 -10.35 -36.95
CA HIS A 714 25.72 -9.83 -36.11
C HIS A 714 26.69 -10.91 -35.62
N ALA A 715 26.34 -12.20 -35.60
CA ALA A 715 27.30 -13.28 -35.32
C ALA A 715 28.37 -13.40 -36.43
N LYS A 716 28.09 -12.93 -37.65
CA LYS A 716 28.99 -13.10 -38.81
C LYS A 716 30.32 -12.40 -38.68
N TRP A 717 30.38 -11.30 -37.93
CA TRP A 717 31.63 -10.58 -37.68
C TRP A 717 32.30 -11.06 -36.39
N THR A 718 31.55 -11.44 -35.35
CA THR A 718 32.12 -11.98 -34.11
C THR A 718 32.83 -13.31 -34.36
N LEU A 719 32.20 -14.23 -35.10
CA LEU A 719 32.80 -15.52 -35.51
C LEU A 719 34.07 -15.34 -36.36
N LYS A 720 34.16 -14.27 -37.15
CA LYS A 720 35.38 -13.95 -37.93
C LYS A 720 36.49 -13.30 -37.09
N ALA A 721 36.14 -12.60 -36.02
CA ALA A 721 37.08 -11.92 -35.14
C ALA A 721 37.64 -12.86 -34.05
N ASN A 722 36.79 -13.69 -33.46
CA ASN A 722 37.15 -14.67 -32.43
C ASN A 722 36.22 -15.90 -32.52
N PRO A 723 36.59 -16.94 -33.32
CA PRO A 723 35.74 -18.11 -33.52
C PRO A 723 35.40 -18.87 -32.24
N GLU A 724 36.37 -19.03 -31.33
CA GLU A 724 36.22 -19.82 -30.11
C GLU A 724 35.20 -19.19 -29.17
N TYR A 725 35.36 -17.90 -28.83
CA TYR A 725 34.45 -17.22 -27.92
C TYR A 725 33.08 -16.94 -28.54
N ALA A 726 33.02 -16.65 -29.85
CA ALA A 726 31.74 -16.45 -30.54
C ALA A 726 30.93 -17.75 -30.69
N MET A 727 31.54 -18.93 -30.56
CA MET A 727 30.82 -20.21 -30.57
C MET A 727 29.95 -20.40 -29.31
N GLU A 728 30.30 -19.75 -28.19
CA GLU A 728 29.45 -19.73 -26.98
C GLU A 728 28.07 -19.08 -27.18
N ILE A 729 27.84 -18.39 -28.31
CA ILE A 729 26.49 -17.90 -28.68
C ILE A 729 25.55 -19.08 -28.99
N PHE A 730 26.08 -20.19 -29.50
CA PHE A 730 25.31 -21.36 -29.95
C PHE A 730 25.50 -22.58 -29.04
N ILE A 731 26.63 -22.68 -28.32
CA ILE A 731 27.00 -23.82 -27.46
C ILE A 731 26.89 -23.50 -25.96
N GLY A 732 26.81 -22.22 -25.57
CA GLY A 732 26.87 -21.85 -24.15
C GLY A 732 25.65 -22.28 -23.33
N ASP A 733 25.88 -22.66 -22.07
CA ASP A 733 24.91 -23.11 -21.04
C ASP A 733 23.83 -22.05 -20.71
N THR A 734 22.97 -21.71 -21.66
CA THR A 734 21.94 -20.68 -21.56
C THR A 734 20.63 -21.15 -22.18
N GLU A 735 19.51 -20.88 -21.51
CA GLU A 735 18.16 -21.22 -22.00
C GLU A 735 17.90 -20.68 -23.42
N ASN A 736 18.50 -19.54 -23.77
CA ASN A 736 18.42 -18.96 -25.11
C ASN A 736 19.11 -19.85 -26.16
N ALA A 737 20.34 -20.32 -25.91
CA ALA A 737 21.11 -21.13 -26.86
C ALA A 737 20.45 -22.48 -27.13
N GLU A 738 19.98 -23.18 -26.09
CA GLU A 738 19.29 -24.47 -26.21
C GLU A 738 18.02 -24.39 -27.06
N THR A 739 17.31 -23.25 -26.99
CA THR A 739 16.03 -22.99 -27.67
C THR A 739 16.17 -22.35 -29.05
N LEU A 740 17.39 -22.09 -29.53
CA LEU A 740 17.60 -21.55 -30.88
C LEU A 740 17.11 -22.54 -31.97
N PRO A 741 16.41 -22.06 -33.00
CA PRO A 741 16.03 -22.84 -34.19
C PRO A 741 17.22 -23.48 -34.93
N ARG A 742 17.51 -24.75 -34.58
CA ARG A 742 18.63 -25.58 -35.09
C ARG A 742 18.66 -25.63 -36.63
N GLU A 743 17.50 -25.69 -37.27
CA GLU A 743 17.33 -25.68 -38.74
C GLU A 743 17.87 -24.40 -39.43
N LYS A 744 17.88 -23.25 -38.75
CA LYS A 744 18.45 -22.00 -39.27
C LYS A 744 19.94 -21.86 -38.96
N VAL A 745 20.38 -22.35 -37.81
CA VAL A 745 21.79 -22.22 -37.36
C VAL A 745 22.71 -23.15 -38.14
N LEU A 746 22.29 -24.40 -38.43
CA LEU A 746 23.14 -25.38 -39.12
C LEU A 746 23.58 -24.94 -40.53
N PRO A 747 22.69 -24.51 -41.45
CA PRO A 747 23.12 -24.00 -42.76
C PRO A 747 24.03 -22.78 -42.66
N TYR A 748 23.79 -21.92 -41.67
CA TYR A 748 24.59 -20.72 -41.44
C TYR A 748 26.02 -21.03 -40.97
N LEU A 749 26.20 -22.03 -40.10
CA LEU A 749 27.54 -22.50 -39.70
C LEU A 749 28.24 -23.27 -40.82
N GLN A 750 27.49 -24.07 -41.60
CA GLN A 750 27.99 -24.78 -42.78
C GLN A 750 28.58 -23.83 -43.84
N ASP A 751 27.95 -22.68 -44.06
CA ASP A 751 28.44 -21.62 -44.97
C ASP A 751 29.73 -20.91 -44.47
N LEU A 752 30.11 -21.10 -43.21
CA LEU A 752 31.25 -20.43 -42.56
C LEU A 752 32.46 -21.35 -42.37
N ASP A 753 32.32 -22.46 -41.64
CA ASP A 753 33.38 -23.44 -41.39
C ASP A 753 32.81 -24.80 -40.97
N MET A 754 33.24 -25.86 -41.66
CA MET A 754 32.91 -27.26 -41.34
C MET A 754 33.33 -27.67 -39.91
N LYS A 755 34.36 -27.03 -39.33
CA LYS A 755 34.79 -27.31 -37.95
C LYS A 755 33.76 -26.81 -36.92
N LEU A 756 33.19 -25.63 -37.16
CA LEU A 756 32.15 -25.04 -36.31
C LEU A 756 30.83 -25.81 -36.47
N GLU A 757 30.47 -26.19 -37.71
CA GLU A 757 29.33 -27.09 -37.99
C GLU A 757 29.43 -28.39 -37.15
N ARG A 758 30.60 -29.02 -37.12
CA ARG A 758 30.86 -30.23 -36.33
C ARG A 758 30.74 -29.98 -34.82
N GLN A 759 31.35 -28.91 -34.29
CA GLN A 759 31.28 -28.60 -32.85
C GLN A 759 29.83 -28.37 -32.38
N TYR A 760 29.01 -27.68 -33.19
CA TYR A 760 27.60 -27.48 -32.87
C TYR A 760 26.81 -28.79 -32.88
N LEU A 761 27.05 -29.67 -33.86
CA LEU A 761 26.43 -30.99 -33.93
C LEU A 761 26.89 -31.94 -32.81
N GLU A 762 28.16 -31.85 -32.38
CA GLU A 762 28.68 -32.58 -31.21
C GLU A 762 27.90 -32.16 -29.94
N HIS A 763 27.75 -30.86 -29.68
CA HIS A 763 26.97 -30.33 -28.54
C HIS A 763 25.49 -30.73 -28.60
N ILE A 764 24.81 -30.52 -29.74
CA ILE A 764 23.39 -30.88 -29.92
C ILE A 764 23.12 -32.37 -29.61
N ILE A 765 24.05 -33.26 -29.94
CA ILE A 765 23.83 -34.70 -29.86
C ILE A 765 24.41 -35.33 -28.58
N MET A 766 25.52 -34.81 -28.03
CA MET A 766 26.16 -35.33 -26.81
C MET A 766 25.64 -34.68 -25.53
N GLU A 767 25.15 -33.44 -25.60
CA GLU A 767 24.77 -32.64 -24.42
C GLU A 767 23.28 -32.30 -24.41
N LEU A 768 22.66 -32.04 -25.58
CA LEU A 768 21.22 -31.76 -25.70
C LEU A 768 20.36 -32.98 -26.12
N ASP A 769 20.95 -34.17 -26.25
CA ASP A 769 20.29 -35.45 -26.57
C ASP A 769 19.27 -35.40 -27.74
N ASP A 770 19.53 -34.59 -28.78
CA ASP A 770 18.62 -34.49 -29.93
C ASP A 770 18.49 -35.83 -30.66
N SER A 771 17.26 -36.24 -31.01
CA SER A 771 16.96 -37.49 -31.73
C SER A 771 16.67 -37.29 -33.22
N THR A 772 17.00 -36.13 -33.78
CA THR A 772 16.81 -35.81 -35.20
C THR A 772 17.80 -36.58 -36.09
N ALA A 773 17.29 -37.59 -36.79
CA ALA A 773 18.09 -38.54 -37.60
C ALA A 773 19.02 -37.87 -38.62
N ASP A 774 18.63 -36.74 -39.22
CA ASP A 774 19.43 -36.06 -40.24
C ASP A 774 20.66 -35.36 -39.65
N PHE A 775 20.58 -34.81 -38.43
CA PHE A 775 21.74 -34.24 -37.73
C PHE A 775 22.77 -35.33 -37.39
N HIS A 776 22.30 -36.50 -36.97
CA HIS A 776 23.18 -37.64 -36.71
C HIS A 776 23.82 -38.20 -37.98
N ASN A 777 23.07 -38.30 -39.08
CA ASN A 777 23.62 -38.68 -40.39
C ASN A 777 24.69 -37.68 -40.84
N ARG A 778 24.43 -36.37 -40.67
CA ARG A 778 25.35 -35.29 -41.03
C ARG A 778 26.62 -35.30 -40.18
N LEU A 779 26.51 -35.56 -38.88
CA LEU A 779 27.66 -35.70 -38.00
C LEU A 779 28.56 -36.87 -38.41
N VAL A 780 28.00 -38.01 -38.88
CA VAL A 780 28.78 -39.11 -39.47
C VAL A 780 29.54 -38.66 -40.72
N GLU A 781 28.91 -37.91 -41.63
CA GLU A 781 29.58 -37.36 -42.82
C GLU A 781 30.74 -36.43 -42.44
N LEU A 782 30.54 -35.56 -41.44
CA LEU A 782 31.56 -34.63 -40.95
C LEU A 782 32.72 -35.34 -40.24
N TYR A 783 32.45 -36.39 -39.46
CA TYR A 783 33.50 -37.21 -38.86
C TYR A 783 34.31 -37.95 -39.92
N VAL A 784 33.66 -38.64 -40.87
CA VAL A 784 34.35 -39.39 -41.93
C VAL A 784 35.18 -38.44 -42.80
N SER A 785 34.64 -37.29 -43.21
CA SER A 785 35.39 -36.28 -44.00
C SER A 785 36.49 -35.58 -43.20
N SER A 786 36.32 -35.39 -41.88
CA SER A 786 37.40 -34.90 -41.01
C SER A 786 38.54 -35.93 -40.89
N LEU A 787 38.20 -37.20 -40.66
CA LEU A 787 39.15 -38.31 -40.50
C LEU A 787 39.91 -38.64 -41.79
N SER A 788 39.27 -38.49 -42.97
CA SER A 788 39.92 -38.73 -44.27
C SER A 788 40.85 -37.61 -44.70
N ASN A 789 40.60 -36.37 -44.24
CA ASN A 789 41.36 -35.18 -44.64
C ASN A 789 42.47 -34.82 -43.64
N SER A 790 42.47 -35.39 -42.43
CA SER A 790 43.45 -35.10 -41.38
C SER A 790 44.58 -36.14 -41.37
N GLU A 791 45.81 -35.69 -41.18
CA GLU A 791 46.95 -36.59 -40.98
C GLU A 791 46.86 -37.31 -39.61
N ARG A 792 47.43 -38.51 -39.51
CA ARG A 792 47.40 -39.29 -38.26
C ARG A 792 48.31 -38.68 -37.20
N GLY A 793 47.73 -38.28 -36.08
CA GLY A 793 48.37 -37.72 -34.90
C GLY A 793 47.40 -37.67 -33.72
N HIS A 794 47.77 -37.00 -32.62
CA HIS A 794 46.96 -36.98 -31.39
C HIS A 794 45.52 -36.48 -31.64
N ASP A 795 45.36 -35.37 -32.38
CA ASP A 795 44.05 -34.81 -32.73
C ASP A 795 43.19 -35.77 -33.59
N TRP A 796 43.82 -36.71 -34.30
CA TRP A 796 43.15 -37.73 -35.10
C TRP A 796 42.65 -38.87 -34.19
N ASP A 797 43.50 -39.34 -33.27
CA ASP A 797 43.14 -40.38 -32.29
C ASP A 797 41.99 -39.91 -31.37
N ASP A 798 42.07 -38.66 -30.86
CA ASP A 798 41.01 -38.03 -30.04
C ASP A 798 39.66 -37.86 -30.77
N LEU A 799 39.71 -37.79 -32.10
CA LEU A 799 38.54 -37.63 -32.97
C LEU A 799 37.98 -38.99 -33.40
N GLU A 800 38.84 -40.01 -33.58
CA GLU A 800 38.44 -41.41 -33.73
C GLU A 800 37.71 -41.90 -32.47
N GLU A 801 38.25 -41.66 -31.27
CA GLU A 801 37.61 -42.09 -30.02
C GLU A 801 36.23 -41.45 -29.83
N ARG A 802 36.10 -40.14 -30.10
CA ARG A 802 34.81 -39.44 -30.09
C ARG A 802 33.82 -40.01 -31.09
N PHE A 803 34.25 -40.26 -32.33
CA PHE A 803 33.41 -40.86 -33.37
C PHE A 803 32.93 -42.27 -32.97
N VAL A 804 33.85 -43.11 -32.46
CA VAL A 804 33.53 -44.46 -31.98
C VAL A 804 32.61 -44.43 -30.77
N LYS A 805 32.77 -43.47 -29.84
CA LYS A 805 31.86 -43.24 -28.70
C LYS A 805 30.45 -42.88 -29.19
N PHE A 806 30.34 -41.87 -30.06
CA PHE A 806 29.07 -41.46 -30.68
C PHE A 806 28.35 -42.64 -31.34
N LEU A 807 29.04 -43.44 -32.15
CA LEU A 807 28.45 -44.62 -32.82
C LEU A 807 27.99 -45.71 -31.84
N ARG A 808 28.59 -45.81 -30.65
CA ARG A 808 28.19 -46.78 -29.61
C ARG A 808 26.94 -46.32 -28.85
N GLU A 809 26.79 -45.02 -28.63
CA GLU A 809 25.72 -44.43 -27.80
C GLU A 809 24.44 -44.15 -28.62
N SER A 810 24.56 -43.60 -29.83
CA SER A 810 23.44 -43.15 -30.68
C SER A 810 22.67 -44.26 -31.45
N ARG A 811 22.64 -45.49 -30.93
CA ARG A 811 22.25 -46.74 -31.63
C ARG A 811 20.93 -46.73 -32.42
N GLN A 812 19.96 -45.89 -32.06
CA GLN A 812 18.58 -45.92 -32.61
C GLN A 812 18.23 -44.75 -33.54
N VAL A 813 19.11 -43.76 -33.71
CA VAL A 813 18.76 -42.47 -34.34
C VAL A 813 19.35 -42.31 -35.74
N TYR A 814 20.62 -42.66 -35.94
CA TYR A 814 21.25 -42.54 -37.27
C TYR A 814 20.88 -43.70 -38.20
N SER A 815 20.86 -43.42 -39.50
CA SER A 815 20.57 -44.45 -40.50
C SER A 815 21.78 -45.37 -40.71
N LEU A 816 21.80 -46.48 -39.98
CA LEU A 816 22.85 -47.50 -39.98
C LEU A 816 23.34 -47.85 -41.40
N THR A 817 22.43 -48.00 -42.36
CA THR A 817 22.74 -48.33 -43.76
C THR A 817 23.51 -47.23 -44.48
N LYS A 818 23.22 -45.94 -44.24
CA LYS A 818 24.00 -44.83 -44.82
C LYS A 818 25.37 -44.74 -44.16
N ALA A 819 25.44 -44.81 -42.83
CA ALA A 819 26.69 -44.81 -42.09
C ALA A 819 27.66 -45.91 -42.56
N PHE A 820 27.16 -47.15 -42.74
CA PHE A 820 27.98 -48.26 -43.26
C PHE A 820 28.41 -48.09 -44.73
N ALA A 821 27.68 -47.30 -45.53
CA ALA A 821 28.05 -46.98 -46.90
C ALA A 821 29.09 -45.85 -46.99
N LEU A 822 29.06 -44.91 -46.05
CA LEU A 822 30.00 -43.78 -45.96
C LEU A 822 31.38 -44.18 -45.40
N ILE A 823 31.43 -45.13 -44.47
CA ILE A 823 32.68 -45.56 -43.82
C ILE A 823 33.57 -46.37 -44.80
N PRO A 824 34.83 -45.97 -45.03
CA PRO A 824 35.78 -46.73 -45.87
C PRO A 824 35.99 -48.18 -45.37
N LYS A 825 35.93 -49.15 -46.30
CA LYS A 825 35.94 -50.59 -45.95
C LYS A 825 37.32 -51.23 -45.85
N ASP A 826 38.31 -50.60 -46.48
CA ASP A 826 39.66 -51.15 -46.70
C ASP A 826 40.73 -50.49 -45.82
N GLU A 827 40.36 -49.43 -45.09
CA GLU A 827 41.27 -48.70 -44.20
C GLU A 827 41.27 -49.27 -42.77
N PRO A 828 42.44 -49.62 -42.21
CA PRO A 828 42.53 -50.16 -40.85
C PRO A 828 41.98 -49.25 -39.75
N ALA A 829 42.06 -47.93 -39.96
CA ALA A 829 41.53 -46.89 -39.08
C ALA A 829 40.02 -47.05 -38.82
N PHE A 830 39.25 -47.45 -39.83
CA PHE A 830 37.80 -47.48 -39.74
C PHE A 830 37.23 -48.85 -39.34
N TYR A 831 38.08 -49.85 -39.08
CA TYR A 831 37.62 -51.19 -38.70
C TYR A 831 36.84 -51.22 -37.38
N GLU A 832 37.20 -50.38 -36.40
CA GLU A 832 36.44 -50.30 -35.15
C GLU A 832 35.06 -49.67 -35.35
N ALA A 833 34.98 -48.52 -36.03
CA ALA A 833 33.72 -47.89 -36.41
C ALA A 833 32.83 -48.83 -37.25
N GLN A 834 33.42 -49.55 -38.22
CA GLN A 834 32.74 -50.57 -39.01
C GLN A 834 32.17 -51.70 -38.15
N ALA A 835 32.94 -52.22 -37.20
CA ALA A 835 32.51 -53.28 -36.29
C ALA A 835 31.38 -52.83 -35.37
N VAL A 836 31.41 -51.57 -34.90
CA VAL A 836 30.33 -50.97 -34.09
C VAL A 836 29.05 -50.82 -34.90
N VAL A 837 29.09 -50.26 -36.13
CA VAL A 837 27.88 -50.11 -36.97
C VAL A 837 27.26 -51.47 -37.31
N LEU A 838 28.06 -52.46 -37.68
CA LEU A 838 27.56 -53.84 -37.91
C LEU A 838 26.97 -54.46 -36.64
N SER A 839 27.51 -54.13 -35.47
CA SER A 839 26.94 -54.58 -34.20
C SER A 839 25.57 -53.97 -33.91
N ASN A 840 25.39 -52.68 -34.21
CA ASN A 840 24.13 -51.98 -34.04
C ASN A 840 23.04 -52.51 -35.00
N MET A 841 23.44 -52.92 -36.22
CA MET A 841 22.61 -53.66 -37.18
C MET A 841 22.21 -55.08 -36.73
N GLY A 842 22.72 -55.58 -35.60
CA GLY A 842 22.49 -56.95 -35.14
C GLY A 842 23.29 -58.02 -35.90
N GLN A 843 24.21 -57.62 -36.79
CA GLN A 843 25.08 -58.54 -37.54
C GLN A 843 26.28 -58.98 -36.69
N HIS A 844 25.97 -59.60 -35.53
CA HIS A 844 26.94 -59.92 -34.49
C HIS A 844 28.11 -60.76 -35.00
N ARG A 845 27.87 -61.69 -35.94
CA ARG A 845 28.90 -62.52 -36.55
C ARG A 845 29.94 -61.71 -37.33
N GLN A 846 29.50 -60.81 -38.23
CA GLN A 846 30.42 -60.01 -39.06
C GLN A 846 31.21 -59.00 -38.21
N SER A 847 30.57 -58.39 -37.20
CA SER A 847 31.25 -57.54 -36.22
C SER A 847 32.37 -58.31 -35.49
N LEU A 848 32.09 -59.53 -35.04
CA LEU A 848 33.11 -60.39 -34.40
C LEU A 848 34.20 -60.87 -35.37
N GLU A 849 33.88 -61.15 -36.64
CA GLU A 849 34.88 -61.47 -37.66
C GLU A 849 35.87 -60.30 -37.86
N ILE A 850 35.43 -59.04 -37.74
CA ILE A 850 36.31 -57.87 -37.75
C ILE A 850 37.19 -57.82 -36.50
N TYR A 851 36.62 -57.92 -35.30
CA TYR A 851 37.41 -57.90 -34.05
C TYR A 851 38.46 -59.04 -34.01
N VAL A 852 38.06 -60.26 -34.37
CA VAL A 852 38.90 -61.47 -34.26
C VAL A 852 39.92 -61.60 -35.40
N PHE A 853 39.54 -61.33 -36.66
CA PHE A 853 40.42 -61.60 -37.81
C PHE A 853 41.08 -60.35 -38.41
N LYS A 854 40.36 -59.22 -38.50
CA LYS A 854 40.93 -57.96 -39.04
C LYS A 854 41.77 -57.23 -37.99
N MET A 855 41.21 -56.97 -36.80
CA MET A 855 41.90 -56.22 -35.73
C MET A 855 42.75 -57.13 -34.81
N LYS A 856 42.38 -58.40 -34.67
CA LYS A 856 43.01 -59.39 -33.75
C LYS A 856 42.98 -58.96 -32.28
N ASP A 857 42.00 -58.15 -31.91
CA ASP A 857 41.79 -57.69 -30.53
C ASP A 857 40.73 -58.56 -29.85
N TYR A 858 41.20 -59.59 -29.15
CA TYR A 858 40.34 -60.54 -28.43
C TYR A 858 39.68 -59.91 -27.21
N VAL A 859 40.26 -58.86 -26.62
CA VAL A 859 39.72 -58.17 -25.43
C VAL A 859 38.50 -57.34 -25.85
N LYS A 860 38.63 -56.53 -26.93
CA LYS A 860 37.47 -55.81 -27.51
C LYS A 860 36.36 -56.75 -27.96
N ALA A 861 36.70 -57.96 -28.44
CA ALA A 861 35.71 -59.00 -28.77
C ALA A 861 34.94 -59.53 -27.55
N GLU A 862 35.63 -59.77 -26.42
CA GLU A 862 34.99 -60.14 -25.14
C GLU A 862 34.12 -59.00 -24.59
N ASP A 863 34.62 -57.76 -24.60
CA ASP A 863 33.89 -56.57 -24.14
C ASP A 863 32.66 -56.27 -24.99
N TYR A 864 32.73 -56.52 -26.29
CA TYR A 864 31.57 -56.49 -27.16
C TYR A 864 30.52 -57.54 -26.76
N CYS A 865 30.93 -58.80 -26.51
CA CYS A 865 30.00 -59.84 -26.06
C CYS A 865 29.39 -59.52 -24.69
N ASN A 866 30.18 -58.94 -23.77
CA ASN A 866 29.71 -58.43 -22.47
C ASN A 866 28.64 -57.34 -22.65
N ARG A 867 28.84 -56.38 -23.57
CA ARG A 867 27.87 -55.32 -23.87
C ARG A 867 26.60 -55.87 -24.54
N ALA A 868 26.73 -56.70 -25.57
CA ALA A 868 25.60 -57.30 -26.27
C ALA A 868 24.73 -58.15 -25.33
N HIS A 869 25.33 -58.91 -24.41
CA HIS A 869 24.60 -59.68 -23.40
C HIS A 869 23.92 -58.78 -22.34
N ARG A 870 24.52 -57.65 -21.93
CA ARG A 870 23.84 -56.69 -21.04
C ARG A 870 22.59 -56.10 -21.69
N LEU A 871 22.65 -55.82 -22.98
CA LEU A 871 21.52 -55.31 -23.78
C LEU A 871 20.44 -56.37 -24.09
N GLN A 872 20.73 -57.65 -23.83
CA GLN A 872 19.80 -58.79 -23.95
C GLN A 872 19.19 -59.21 -22.59
N ALA A 873 19.32 -58.41 -21.54
CA ALA A 873 18.64 -58.67 -20.26
C ALA A 873 17.11 -58.74 -20.45
N PRO A 874 16.41 -59.67 -19.78
CA PRO A 874 15.08 -60.07 -20.20
C PRO A 874 14.03 -58.99 -19.97
N SER A 875 13.25 -58.70 -21.00
CA SER A 875 11.91 -58.13 -20.83
C SER A 875 11.09 -59.05 -19.91
N THR A 876 10.39 -58.47 -18.94
CA THR A 876 9.72 -59.16 -17.82
C THR A 876 8.43 -59.89 -18.19
N THR A 877 8.39 -60.47 -19.38
CA THR A 877 7.34 -61.38 -19.86
C THR A 877 7.89 -62.81 -19.87
N PRO A 878 7.56 -63.66 -18.89
CA PRO A 878 7.77 -65.10 -19.03
C PRO A 878 6.79 -65.64 -20.08
N SER A 879 7.22 -65.70 -21.33
CA SER A 879 6.55 -66.49 -22.36
C SER A 879 6.87 -67.96 -22.12
N ASP A 880 5.86 -68.78 -21.87
CA ASP A 880 5.93 -70.21 -21.52
C ASP A 880 6.41 -71.13 -22.67
N ASP A 881 7.00 -70.57 -23.73
CA ASP A 881 7.43 -71.32 -24.90
C ASP A 881 8.83 -71.92 -24.72
N SER A 882 8.82 -73.25 -24.69
CA SER A 882 9.92 -74.20 -24.59
C SER A 882 11.00 -74.09 -25.67
N ASP A 883 12.24 -74.45 -25.29
CA ASP A 883 13.23 -75.15 -26.11
C ASP A 883 13.39 -74.76 -27.59
N GLU A 884 14.01 -73.60 -27.90
CA GLU A 884 14.77 -73.48 -29.15
C GLU A 884 15.95 -72.46 -29.14
N SER A 885 17.16 -73.02 -29.19
CA SER A 885 18.43 -72.48 -29.75
C SER A 885 18.66 -70.97 -29.97
N VAL A 886 18.47 -70.09 -28.98
CA VAL A 886 19.09 -68.75 -29.03
C VAL A 886 20.62 -68.89 -28.85
N SER A 887 21.34 -69.01 -29.96
CA SER A 887 22.81 -69.02 -30.00
C SER A 887 23.34 -67.70 -29.45
N SER A 888 23.73 -67.69 -28.17
CA SER A 888 24.21 -66.48 -27.50
C SER A 888 25.42 -65.86 -28.21
N VAL A 889 25.64 -64.56 -28.03
CA VAL A 889 26.75 -63.86 -28.72
C VAL A 889 28.11 -64.48 -28.39
N TYR A 890 28.29 -64.97 -27.15
CA TYR A 890 29.45 -65.77 -26.74
C TYR A 890 29.58 -67.12 -27.46
N HIS A 891 28.48 -67.79 -27.80
CA HIS A 891 28.50 -69.02 -28.60
C HIS A 891 28.97 -68.73 -30.04
N THR A 892 28.56 -67.57 -30.59
CA THR A 892 29.07 -67.09 -31.89
C THR A 892 30.58 -66.81 -31.82
N LEU A 893 31.05 -66.10 -30.79
CA LEU A 893 32.49 -65.85 -30.56
C LEU A 893 33.29 -67.15 -30.41
N LEU A 894 32.80 -68.09 -29.60
CA LEU A 894 33.42 -69.41 -29.43
C LEU A 894 33.48 -70.20 -30.74
N SER A 895 32.41 -70.14 -31.56
CA SER A 895 32.40 -70.76 -32.88
C SER A 895 33.42 -70.14 -33.83
N LEU A 896 33.67 -68.83 -33.76
CA LEU A 896 34.69 -68.16 -34.58
C LEU A 896 36.12 -68.50 -34.14
N TYR A 897 36.35 -68.77 -32.86
CA TYR A 897 37.65 -69.24 -32.36
C TYR A 897 37.92 -70.72 -32.65
N LEU A 898 36.92 -71.60 -32.56
CA LEU A 898 37.09 -73.05 -32.72
C LEU A 898 36.84 -73.55 -34.16
N GLN A 899 35.96 -72.89 -34.91
CA GLN A 899 35.56 -73.22 -36.29
C GLN A 899 35.55 -71.95 -37.18
N PRO A 900 36.71 -71.33 -37.41
CA PRO A 900 36.81 -70.12 -38.22
C PRO A 900 36.44 -70.39 -39.70
N PRO A 901 35.89 -69.40 -40.43
CA PRO A 901 35.76 -69.50 -41.88
C PRO A 901 37.15 -69.51 -42.54
N PRO A 902 37.35 -70.28 -43.63
CA PRO A 902 38.60 -70.23 -44.39
C PRO A 902 38.78 -68.81 -44.96
N PRO A 903 39.97 -68.18 -44.82
CA PRO A 903 41.30 -68.79 -44.68
C PRO A 903 41.92 -68.79 -43.26
N HIS A 904 41.14 -68.53 -42.19
CA HIS A 904 41.71 -68.33 -40.85
C HIS A 904 41.93 -69.65 -40.07
N LYS A 905 42.84 -69.62 -39.07
CA LYS A 905 43.19 -70.78 -38.22
C LYS A 905 42.47 -70.71 -36.85
N PRO A 906 42.15 -71.85 -36.22
CA PRO A 906 41.51 -71.87 -34.91
C PRO A 906 42.47 -71.41 -33.80
N ASN A 907 41.94 -70.64 -32.85
CA ASN A 907 42.68 -70.04 -31.73
C ASN A 907 42.21 -70.63 -30.41
N PHE A 908 42.96 -71.58 -29.86
CA PHE A 908 42.56 -72.32 -28.66
C PHE A 908 42.72 -71.54 -27.35
N GLU A 909 43.74 -70.69 -27.20
CA GLU A 909 43.97 -69.94 -25.95
C GLU A 909 42.82 -68.97 -25.61
N PRO A 910 42.35 -68.08 -26.51
CA PRO A 910 41.19 -67.22 -26.21
C PRO A 910 39.90 -68.02 -26.02
N ALA A 911 39.73 -69.15 -26.72
CA ALA A 911 38.56 -70.01 -26.53
C ALA A 911 38.49 -70.63 -25.13
N LEU A 912 39.64 -71.08 -24.60
CA LEU A 912 39.72 -71.64 -23.24
C LEU A 912 39.54 -70.57 -22.16
N ASP A 913 40.11 -69.37 -22.35
CA ASP A 913 39.93 -68.26 -21.43
C ASP A 913 38.45 -67.81 -21.37
N LEU A 914 37.81 -67.65 -22.53
CA LEU A 914 36.37 -67.37 -22.65
C LEU A 914 35.50 -68.42 -21.96
N LEU A 915 35.83 -69.71 -22.12
CA LEU A 915 35.16 -70.82 -21.42
C LEU A 915 35.37 -70.78 -19.91
N SER A 916 36.53 -70.32 -19.43
CA SER A 916 36.80 -70.19 -17.99
C SER A 916 36.02 -69.04 -17.36
N LYS A 917 35.95 -67.88 -18.03
CA LYS A 917 35.27 -66.66 -17.56
C LYS A 917 33.74 -66.71 -17.71
N HIS A 918 33.25 -67.16 -18.86
CA HIS A 918 31.85 -67.07 -19.25
C HIS A 918 31.16 -68.43 -19.44
N GLY A 919 31.83 -69.55 -19.15
CA GLY A 919 31.32 -70.90 -19.32
C GLY A 919 29.97 -71.19 -18.68
N SER A 920 29.65 -70.54 -17.56
CA SER A 920 28.35 -70.62 -16.88
C SER A 920 27.17 -70.11 -17.72
N ARG A 921 27.41 -69.15 -18.63
CA ARG A 921 26.39 -68.45 -19.44
C ARG A 921 26.07 -69.14 -20.78
N LEU A 922 26.85 -70.13 -21.17
CA LEU A 922 26.71 -70.83 -22.46
C LEU A 922 25.77 -72.05 -22.35
N PRO A 923 25.08 -72.50 -23.40
CA PRO A 923 24.33 -73.77 -23.37
C PRO A 923 25.30 -74.96 -23.31
N ALA A 924 25.05 -75.94 -22.43
CA ALA A 924 26.00 -77.04 -22.22
C ALA A 924 26.13 -77.96 -23.44
N THR A 925 24.98 -78.30 -24.03
CA THR A 925 24.87 -79.16 -25.21
C THR A 925 25.58 -78.58 -26.42
N SER A 926 25.33 -77.31 -26.76
CA SER A 926 25.94 -76.69 -27.94
C SER A 926 27.42 -76.38 -27.75
N THR A 927 27.85 -75.90 -26.56
CA THR A 927 29.27 -75.64 -26.28
C THR A 927 30.10 -76.91 -26.30
N LEU A 928 29.62 -78.02 -25.73
CA LEU A 928 30.36 -79.29 -25.80
C LEU A 928 30.44 -79.83 -27.24
N GLY A 929 29.42 -79.58 -28.07
CA GLY A 929 29.42 -79.96 -29.49
C GLY A 929 30.39 -79.15 -30.38
N LEU A 930 30.86 -77.98 -29.92
CA LEU A 930 31.86 -77.17 -30.64
C LEU A 930 33.32 -77.53 -30.29
N ILE A 931 33.55 -78.25 -29.20
CA ILE A 931 34.90 -78.58 -28.71
C ILE A 931 35.45 -79.78 -29.51
N PRO A 932 36.67 -79.69 -30.08
CA PRO A 932 37.29 -80.83 -30.76
C PRO A 932 37.56 -82.01 -29.82
N ASN A 933 37.36 -83.23 -30.33
CA ASN A 933 37.62 -84.48 -29.58
C ASN A 933 39.08 -84.65 -29.12
N ASP A 934 40.01 -83.92 -29.75
CA ASP A 934 41.44 -83.97 -29.45
C ASP A 934 41.84 -83.13 -28.21
N LEU A 935 40.93 -82.31 -27.67
CA LEU A 935 41.22 -81.45 -26.52
C LEU A 935 41.20 -82.25 -25.20
N PRO A 936 42.25 -82.21 -24.36
CA PRO A 936 42.26 -82.95 -23.10
C PRO A 936 41.26 -82.36 -22.09
N VAL A 937 40.50 -83.24 -21.43
CA VAL A 937 39.45 -82.87 -20.46
C VAL A 937 39.98 -82.03 -19.28
N SER A 938 41.26 -82.19 -18.92
CA SER A 938 41.92 -81.38 -17.89
C SER A 938 41.92 -79.88 -18.21
N SER A 939 42.02 -79.49 -19.48
CA SER A 939 41.94 -78.09 -19.91
C SER A 939 40.55 -77.47 -19.71
N LEU A 940 39.52 -78.28 -19.44
CA LEU A 940 38.14 -77.84 -19.19
C LEU A 940 37.76 -77.86 -17.69
N GLU A 941 38.69 -78.14 -16.76
CA GLU A 941 38.39 -78.21 -15.32
C GLU A 941 37.72 -76.91 -14.81
N ALA A 942 38.26 -75.75 -15.20
CA ALA A 942 37.73 -74.44 -14.81
C ALA A 942 36.28 -74.24 -15.29
N TYR A 943 35.97 -74.65 -16.53
CA TYR A 943 34.63 -74.60 -17.11
C TYR A 943 33.64 -75.47 -16.33
N PHE A 944 33.97 -76.75 -16.10
CA PHE A 944 33.08 -77.67 -15.37
C PHE A 944 32.88 -77.22 -13.91
N ARG A 945 33.95 -76.79 -13.24
CA ARG A 945 33.89 -76.30 -11.85
C ARG A 945 33.07 -75.01 -11.73
N GLY A 946 33.21 -74.08 -12.68
CA GLY A 946 32.40 -72.87 -12.77
C GLY A 946 30.92 -73.17 -13.01
N ARG A 947 30.63 -74.09 -13.93
CA ARG A 947 29.27 -74.56 -14.25
C ARG A 947 28.54 -75.18 -13.08
N ILE A 948 29.17 -76.14 -12.40
CA ILE A 948 28.58 -76.83 -11.24
C ILE A 948 28.32 -75.85 -10.10
N ARG A 949 29.26 -74.91 -9.86
CA ARG A 949 29.08 -73.85 -8.86
C ARG A 949 27.92 -72.91 -9.21
N ALA A 950 27.81 -72.46 -10.47
CA ALA A 950 26.73 -71.59 -10.92
C ALA A 950 25.36 -72.26 -10.79
N ALA A 951 25.23 -73.53 -11.20
CA ALA A 951 24.00 -74.30 -11.06
C ALA A 951 23.58 -74.45 -9.58
N ASN A 952 24.52 -74.81 -8.69
CA ASN A 952 24.25 -74.89 -7.26
C ASN A 952 23.90 -73.52 -6.64
N SER A 953 24.53 -72.44 -7.10
CA SER A 953 24.21 -71.08 -6.66
C SER A 953 22.79 -70.70 -7.02
N LEU A 954 22.37 -70.94 -8.27
CA LEU A 954 21.03 -70.63 -8.76
C LEU A 954 19.94 -71.43 -8.01
N VAL A 955 20.20 -72.70 -7.69
CA VAL A 955 19.28 -73.52 -6.86
C VAL A 955 19.18 -72.97 -5.44
N ASN A 956 20.30 -72.56 -4.83
CA ASN A 956 20.30 -71.99 -3.48
C ASN A 956 19.62 -70.61 -3.43
N GLU A 957 19.89 -69.74 -4.40
CA GLU A 957 19.25 -68.43 -4.55
C GLU A 957 17.74 -68.59 -4.75
N SER A 958 17.31 -69.50 -5.63
CA SER A 958 15.89 -69.82 -5.85
C SER A 958 15.20 -70.29 -4.56
N ARG A 959 15.89 -71.08 -3.72
CA ARG A 959 15.38 -71.49 -2.39
C ARG A 959 15.26 -70.31 -1.42
N ILE A 960 16.23 -69.40 -1.42
CA ILE A 960 16.19 -68.17 -0.59
C ILE A 960 15.03 -67.28 -1.04
N VAL A 961 14.90 -67.02 -2.34
CA VAL A 961 13.80 -66.21 -2.90
C VAL A 961 12.44 -66.84 -2.59
N ALA A 962 12.30 -68.17 -2.76
CA ALA A 962 11.07 -68.87 -2.38
C ALA A 962 10.77 -68.77 -0.87
N GLY A 963 11.80 -68.82 -0.02
CA GLY A 963 11.68 -68.61 1.43
C GLY A 963 11.25 -67.18 1.79
N LEU A 964 11.84 -66.17 1.15
CA LEU A 964 11.48 -64.76 1.33
C LEU A 964 10.06 -64.46 0.85
N ARG A 965 9.67 -64.94 -0.34
CA ARG A 965 8.29 -64.82 -0.84
C ARG A 965 7.27 -65.52 0.07
N LYS A 966 7.64 -66.64 0.69
CA LYS A 966 6.80 -67.30 1.69
C LYS A 966 6.66 -66.46 2.97
N ALA A 967 7.73 -65.82 3.45
CA ALA A 967 7.68 -64.92 4.60
C ALA A 967 6.87 -63.64 4.31
N GLU A 968 7.05 -63.04 3.13
CA GLU A 968 6.25 -61.92 2.63
C GLU A 968 4.76 -62.28 2.55
N GLY A 969 4.42 -63.46 2.00
CA GLY A 969 3.04 -63.96 1.97
C GLY A 969 2.43 -64.15 3.35
N ILE A 970 3.22 -64.54 4.36
CA ILE A 970 2.77 -64.62 5.76
C ILE A 970 2.54 -63.21 6.34
N ALA A 971 3.43 -62.25 6.06
CA ALA A 971 3.30 -60.86 6.52
C ALA A 971 2.06 -60.19 5.92
N VAL A 972 1.84 -60.31 4.61
CA VAL A 972 0.64 -59.80 3.91
C VAL A 972 -0.63 -60.47 4.43
N ALA A 973 -0.60 -61.77 4.74
CA ALA A 973 -1.74 -62.46 5.34
C ALA A 973 -2.05 -61.96 6.76
N ALA A 974 -1.03 -61.60 7.55
CA ALA A 974 -1.20 -61.02 8.87
C ALA A 974 -1.76 -59.60 8.80
N GLU A 975 -1.24 -58.74 7.91
CA GLU A 975 -1.76 -57.39 7.65
C GLU A 975 -3.22 -57.43 7.16
N LEU A 976 -3.58 -58.36 6.28
CA LEU A 976 -4.95 -58.54 5.81
C LEU A 976 -5.92 -59.03 6.91
N GLN A 977 -5.43 -59.68 7.96
CA GLN A 977 -6.24 -60.10 9.12
C GLN A 977 -6.33 -59.03 10.21
N LEU A 978 -5.21 -58.41 10.57
CA LEU A 978 -5.07 -57.49 11.71
C LEU A 978 -5.24 -56.01 11.33
N GLY A 979 -5.07 -55.67 10.06
CA GLY A 979 -5.00 -54.29 9.57
C GLY A 979 -3.62 -53.65 9.72
N ASP A 980 -3.56 -52.38 9.32
CA ASP A 980 -2.37 -51.52 9.14
C ASP A 980 -1.59 -51.17 10.44
N GLY A 981 -1.77 -51.94 11.52
CA GLY A 981 -1.04 -51.81 12.80
C GLY A 981 -1.33 -50.56 13.63
N LYS A 982 -2.11 -49.60 13.11
CA LYS A 982 -2.47 -48.35 13.80
C LYS A 982 -3.65 -48.57 14.76
N PRO A 983 -3.65 -47.99 15.98
CA PRO A 983 -4.82 -48.03 16.85
C PRO A 983 -5.99 -47.30 16.18
N GLY A 984 -7.10 -48.03 15.94
CA GLY A 984 -8.23 -47.54 15.13
C GLY A 984 -8.08 -47.78 13.62
N GLY A 985 -7.37 -48.84 13.21
CA GLY A 985 -6.97 -49.16 11.84
C GLY A 985 -8.05 -49.01 10.74
N GLN A 986 -7.58 -48.69 9.53
CA GLN A 986 -8.43 -48.38 8.38
C GLN A 986 -8.55 -49.56 7.40
N GLY A 987 -7.57 -50.47 7.38
CA GLY A 987 -7.64 -51.76 6.68
C GLY A 987 -7.85 -52.99 7.59
N GLY A 988 -7.92 -54.17 6.95
CA GLY A 988 -8.06 -55.48 7.60
C GLY A 988 -9.47 -56.11 7.50
N ARG A 989 -9.54 -57.45 7.46
CA ARG A 989 -10.82 -58.21 7.44
C ARG A 989 -11.61 -58.12 8.74
N ASN A 990 -10.94 -57.91 9.87
CA ASN A 990 -11.57 -57.73 11.19
C ASN A 990 -11.88 -56.25 11.51
N ARG A 991 -12.00 -55.38 10.50
CA ARG A 991 -12.40 -53.98 10.69
C ARG A 991 -13.83 -53.89 11.26
N HIS A 992 -14.02 -53.03 12.25
CA HIS A 992 -15.33 -52.71 12.82
C HIS A 992 -15.48 -51.20 12.98
N VAL A 993 -16.66 -50.67 12.67
CA VAL A 993 -16.96 -49.24 12.78
C VAL A 993 -18.24 -49.06 13.58
N ILE A 994 -18.14 -48.29 14.66
CA ILE A 994 -19.27 -47.99 15.54
C ILE A 994 -20.08 -46.84 14.93
N ILE A 995 -21.41 -46.99 14.93
CA ILE A 995 -22.37 -45.98 14.48
C ILE A 995 -23.17 -45.54 15.70
N THR A 996 -23.06 -44.26 16.05
CA THR A 996 -23.83 -43.62 17.11
C THR A 996 -25.05 -42.89 16.54
N ASP A 997 -26.06 -42.63 17.37
CA ASP A 997 -27.33 -41.98 16.97
C ASP A 997 -27.15 -40.53 16.44
N GLU A 998 -26.01 -39.92 16.76
CA GLU A 998 -25.59 -38.60 16.30
C GLU A 998 -24.86 -38.62 14.95
N ARG A 999 -24.51 -39.80 14.41
CA ARG A 999 -23.70 -39.88 13.19
C ARG A 999 -24.57 -39.66 11.94
N HIS A 1000 -24.24 -38.65 11.16
CA HIS A 1000 -24.95 -38.27 9.94
C HIS A 1000 -24.19 -38.74 8.68
N CYS A 1001 -24.92 -39.07 7.62
CA CYS A 1001 -24.33 -39.42 6.33
C CYS A 1001 -23.75 -38.18 5.65
N VAL A 1002 -22.45 -38.19 5.32
CA VAL A 1002 -21.73 -37.04 4.74
C VAL A 1002 -22.37 -36.52 3.43
N VAL A 1003 -22.98 -37.39 2.62
CA VAL A 1003 -23.54 -37.04 1.29
C VAL A 1003 -24.94 -36.42 1.35
N CYS A 1004 -25.75 -36.76 2.36
CA CYS A 1004 -27.16 -36.33 2.42
C CYS A 1004 -27.56 -35.69 3.75
N HIS A 1005 -26.60 -35.57 4.68
CA HIS A 1005 -26.72 -34.98 6.03
C HIS A 1005 -27.88 -35.52 6.90
N LYS A 1006 -28.48 -36.66 6.55
CA LYS A 1006 -29.47 -37.37 7.38
C LYS A 1006 -28.79 -38.31 8.38
N LYS A 1007 -29.38 -38.45 9.58
CA LYS A 1007 -28.94 -39.40 10.62
C LYS A 1007 -28.92 -40.83 10.10
N LEU A 1008 -27.83 -41.54 10.36
CA LEU A 1008 -27.65 -42.94 9.93
C LEU A 1008 -28.47 -43.93 10.77
N ALA A 1009 -28.68 -43.62 12.05
CA ALA A 1009 -29.32 -44.49 13.05
C ALA A 1009 -30.64 -43.92 13.63
N GLY A 1010 -31.37 -43.12 12.84
CA GLY A 1010 -32.53 -42.34 13.33
C GLY A 1010 -33.87 -42.57 12.62
N GLY A 1011 -34.14 -43.78 12.11
CA GLY A 1011 -35.25 -44.04 11.19
C GLY A 1011 -36.06 -45.31 11.48
N MET A 1012 -36.46 -45.57 12.73
CA MET A 1012 -37.12 -46.83 13.15
C MET A 1012 -38.60 -46.94 12.74
N ARG A 1013 -38.95 -46.59 11.49
CA ARG A 1013 -40.25 -46.89 10.86
C ARG A 1013 -40.04 -47.34 9.41
N MET A 1014 -40.27 -48.64 9.18
CA MET A 1014 -40.22 -49.33 7.88
C MET A 1014 -38.87 -49.33 7.14
N GLY A 1015 -38.04 -50.33 7.45
CA GLY A 1015 -36.81 -50.66 6.71
C GLY A 1015 -35.56 -50.00 7.28
N GLY A 1016 -34.71 -50.78 7.94
CA GLY A 1016 -33.44 -50.29 8.47
C GLY A 1016 -32.56 -49.70 7.36
N SER A 1017 -31.97 -48.54 7.62
CA SER A 1017 -31.05 -47.84 6.72
C SER A 1017 -29.84 -48.71 6.41
N VAL A 1018 -29.78 -49.28 5.20
CA VAL A 1018 -28.58 -50.01 4.74
C VAL A 1018 -27.43 -49.00 4.62
N VAL A 1019 -26.40 -49.21 5.43
CA VAL A 1019 -25.19 -48.38 5.47
C VAL A 1019 -24.04 -49.07 4.72
N ALA A 1020 -23.17 -48.27 4.14
CA ALA A 1020 -21.91 -48.69 3.55
C ALA A 1020 -20.76 -47.95 4.24
N VAL A 1021 -19.65 -48.66 4.46
CA VAL A 1021 -18.46 -48.13 5.13
C VAL A 1021 -17.32 -48.08 4.11
N LEU A 1022 -16.85 -46.86 3.84
CA LEU A 1022 -15.74 -46.60 2.92
C LEU A 1022 -14.39 -47.06 3.52
N THR A 1023 -13.32 -46.91 2.74
CA THR A 1023 -11.95 -47.30 3.14
C THR A 1023 -11.35 -46.37 4.20
N ASP A 1024 -11.92 -45.18 4.39
CA ASP A 1024 -11.53 -44.16 5.37
C ASP A 1024 -12.33 -44.25 6.69
N ASN A 1025 -13.08 -45.34 6.91
CA ASN A 1025 -14.03 -45.54 8.01
C ASN A 1025 -15.19 -44.51 8.08
N THR A 1026 -15.44 -43.74 7.02
CA THR A 1026 -16.67 -42.95 6.89
C THR A 1026 -17.86 -43.84 6.54
N VAL A 1027 -19.04 -43.47 7.07
CA VAL A 1027 -20.28 -44.25 6.93
C VAL A 1027 -21.29 -43.44 6.14
N VAL A 1028 -21.82 -44.03 5.07
CA VAL A 1028 -22.82 -43.43 4.20
C VAL A 1028 -24.02 -44.35 4.03
N HIS A 1029 -25.19 -43.81 3.66
CA HIS A 1029 -26.28 -44.64 3.17
C HIS A 1029 -25.86 -45.36 1.88
N TYR A 1030 -26.28 -46.60 1.69
CA TYR A 1030 -25.91 -47.40 0.52
C TYR A 1030 -26.25 -46.69 -0.81
N GLY A 1031 -27.41 -46.05 -0.91
CA GLY A 1031 -27.80 -45.25 -2.08
C GLY A 1031 -26.98 -43.97 -2.31
N CYS A 1032 -26.18 -43.53 -1.32
CA CYS A 1032 -25.26 -42.41 -1.43
C CYS A 1032 -23.83 -42.84 -1.82
N LEU A 1033 -23.53 -44.14 -1.84
CA LEU A 1033 -22.18 -44.68 -2.04
C LEU A 1033 -21.54 -44.26 -3.37
N SER A 1034 -22.32 -44.25 -4.46
CA SER A 1034 -21.85 -43.84 -5.79
C SER A 1034 -21.49 -42.35 -5.87
N ARG A 1035 -22.21 -41.49 -5.13
CA ARG A 1035 -21.85 -40.07 -4.99
C ARG A 1035 -20.62 -39.85 -4.12
N ALA A 1036 -20.43 -40.66 -3.06
CA ALA A 1036 -19.28 -40.55 -2.17
C ALA A 1036 -17.97 -41.02 -2.82
N THR A 1037 -18.02 -42.04 -3.69
CA THR A 1037 -16.84 -42.64 -4.35
C THR A 1037 -16.45 -41.96 -5.66
N GLY A 1038 -17.14 -40.89 -6.08
CA GLY A 1038 -16.88 -40.17 -7.34
C GLY A 1038 -17.17 -40.99 -8.61
N SER A 1039 -17.59 -42.25 -8.48
CA SER A 1039 -17.82 -43.15 -9.60
C SER A 1039 -19.19 -42.88 -10.23
N LYS A 1040 -19.19 -42.22 -11.40
CA LYS A 1040 -20.35 -42.21 -12.30
C LYS A 1040 -20.64 -43.66 -12.68
N ALA A 1041 -21.71 -44.22 -12.10
CA ALA A 1041 -22.15 -45.57 -12.41
C ALA A 1041 -22.67 -45.61 -13.85
N ASP A 1042 -21.86 -46.17 -14.75
CA ASP A 1042 -22.31 -46.50 -16.09
C ASP A 1042 -23.41 -47.58 -16.02
N GLY A 1043 -24.39 -47.45 -16.91
CA GLY A 1043 -25.63 -48.21 -16.80
C GLY A 1043 -25.49 -49.72 -17.04
N LEU A 1044 -26.36 -50.48 -16.38
CA LEU A 1044 -26.80 -51.83 -16.81
C LEU A 1044 -25.75 -52.97 -16.83
N ARG A 1045 -25.35 -53.44 -15.65
CA ARG A 1045 -25.18 -54.90 -15.42
C ARG A 1045 -25.73 -55.33 -14.06
N LYS A 1046 -26.88 -56.03 -14.07
CA LYS A 1046 -27.42 -56.72 -12.88
C LYS A 1046 -26.55 -57.96 -12.60
N PRO A 1047 -25.98 -58.13 -11.39
CA PRO A 1047 -25.25 -59.35 -11.06
C PRO A 1047 -26.21 -60.51 -10.74
N SER A 1048 -25.98 -61.66 -11.36
CA SER A 1048 -26.86 -62.83 -11.29
C SER A 1048 -26.53 -63.76 -10.11
N TRP A 1049 -26.98 -63.40 -8.90
CA TRP A 1049 -26.89 -64.29 -7.72
C TRP A 1049 -28.24 -64.54 -7.02
N ALA A 1050 -29.35 -64.09 -7.63
CA ALA A 1050 -30.69 -64.51 -7.25
C ALA A 1050 -31.03 -65.92 -7.79
N ARG A 1051 -30.31 -66.96 -7.35
CA ARG A 1051 -30.69 -68.39 -7.44
C ARG A 1051 -29.85 -69.23 -6.45
N GLY A 1052 -30.50 -69.77 -5.42
CA GLY A 1052 -30.00 -70.92 -4.65
C GLY A 1052 -29.69 -70.66 -3.18
N TYR A 1053 -30.74 -70.80 -2.35
CA TYR A 1053 -30.75 -70.95 -0.88
C TYR A 1053 -30.14 -69.82 -0.02
#